data_AF-A0A2U0SAW4-F1
#
_entry.id   AF-A0A2U0SAW4-F1
#
_cell.length_a   1.000
_cell.length_b   1.000
_cell.length_c   1.000
_cell.angle_alpha   90.00
_cell.angle_beta   90.00
_cell.angle_gamma   90.00
#
_symmetry.space_group_name_H-M   'P 1'
#
loop_
_entity.id
_entity.type
_entity.pdbx_description
1 polymer ?
#
loop_
_entity_poly.entity_id
_entity_poly.type
_entity_poly.pdbx_seq_one_letter_code
_entity_poly.pdbx_strand_id
1 'polypeptide(L)'
;MHRSGTSAFARVMNLLGCSLPVDLMPPSESNATGHWESASVASLNDEILTSAGSRWDDWMPFSEDWYASPVRDGYRDRALGVLNAEFGASPLFVVKDPRICRIAPFWFDVLTHFGCEVIVAMPIRNPFEVAQSLQKRDGLDIGFGLLLWLRHVLEAEHASRGRARHIFAYDQLLADWAQVSRAMEEATGLVWPRKTVLAAAEVDGFLTRDARHQNVEEALPLGHRSPLWVRQTYTILKRWCELGEDPADYAALDQVRAEFDVAAPSFGLVLLHHAEREAGETQRADDEGAATVALEQLRAEIEASQQIQHALQLALNESNEARQGLIERLELAERRPDLADAEQLQRALAESQAALKTVGEELRGERAIAASLRTDVDALSSRLITERTAAQNREQSLQEEMDRLSEAAAASAADAALREVLQSALNESNAARQALLEQLEAAEARYRADAQRTQLDLAQAEAALEAARHGLEAEQAATTRLRDDIAALEGLRREERRGAQGREQGLLGEIARMSSELGRVAAGAAEREALLQSLRGEIVTLENKVAEMASALLQRKEEAAQAWAEVALEQRSQALLRSALDHAEAERATLRDAVNRLTEELGSQARAMLDAQSRQLHAEWEAQQSASRATALQEQLAERERALVTLSGQVSDAGARAARYEREMASLVQLQQQLEQHMQSTIDAVRAEQAEAAQVQVEAAQVRAEAALEQVEAVQVQAKWLTDFVTFNRRLPRWIWLVPLGMRRRLIRARAERTGMIDYSAYYAANPDVAQAGWDALDHYAHHGIFEGRTW
;
A
#
# COMPACT_ATOMS: atom_id res chain seq x y z
N MET A 1 14.01 6.85 -8.94
CA MET A 1 14.25 6.38 -7.56
C MET A 1 13.66 7.37 -6.54
N HIS A 2 13.10 6.87 -5.43
CA HIS A 2 12.51 7.70 -4.38
C HIS A 2 13.56 8.57 -3.68
N ARG A 3 13.21 9.74 -3.13
CA ARG A 3 14.16 10.62 -2.39
C ARG A 3 15.35 11.19 -3.20
N SER A 4 15.42 10.95 -4.51
CA SER A 4 16.43 11.55 -5.41
C SER A 4 16.14 12.99 -5.84
N GLY A 5 15.08 13.62 -5.31
CA GLY A 5 14.73 15.01 -5.66
C GLY A 5 13.80 15.17 -6.87
N THR A 6 13.18 14.08 -7.34
CA THR A 6 12.26 14.09 -8.50
C THR A 6 11.01 14.96 -8.29
N SER A 7 10.50 15.08 -7.06
CA SER A 7 9.35 15.95 -6.75
C SER A 7 9.68 17.43 -6.92
N ALA A 8 10.84 17.88 -6.43
CA ALA A 8 11.29 19.26 -6.58
C ALA A 8 11.42 19.62 -8.06
N PHE A 9 12.04 18.73 -8.85
CA PHE A 9 12.21 18.95 -10.28
C PHE A 9 10.89 18.96 -11.06
N ALA A 10 9.96 18.05 -10.75
CA ALA A 10 8.63 18.05 -11.37
C ALA A 10 7.88 19.37 -11.14
N ARG A 11 8.02 19.96 -9.95
CA ARG A 11 7.44 21.28 -9.66
C ARG A 11 8.13 22.40 -10.44
N VAL A 12 9.46 22.38 -10.57
CA VAL A 12 10.19 23.34 -11.42
C VAL A 12 9.71 23.27 -12.87
N MET A 13 9.58 22.07 -13.44
CA MET A 13 9.05 21.88 -14.80
C MET A 13 7.65 22.44 -14.96
N ASN A 14 6.78 22.23 -13.98
CA ASN A 14 5.44 22.79 -14.00
C ASN A 14 5.43 24.32 -14.01
N LEU A 15 6.26 24.96 -13.18
CA LEU A 15 6.40 26.41 -13.15
C LEU A 15 6.96 26.96 -14.47
N LEU A 16 7.81 26.19 -15.16
CA LEU A 16 8.34 26.51 -16.49
C LEU A 16 7.38 26.23 -17.66
N GLY A 17 6.21 25.64 -17.38
CA GLY A 17 5.11 25.53 -18.34
C GLY A 17 4.66 24.11 -18.67
N CYS A 18 5.20 23.06 -18.03
CA CYS A 18 4.67 21.70 -18.19
C CYS A 18 3.32 21.56 -17.46
N SER A 19 2.37 20.88 -18.09
CA SER A 19 1.16 20.43 -17.39
C SER A 19 1.48 19.32 -16.38
N LEU A 20 0.80 19.40 -15.24
CA LEU A 20 0.73 18.32 -14.24
C LEU A 20 -0.48 17.42 -14.56
N PRO A 21 -0.51 16.19 -14.01
CA PRO A 21 -1.68 15.31 -14.14
C PRO A 21 -2.94 15.93 -13.56
N VAL A 22 -4.09 15.47 -14.05
CA VAL A 22 -5.42 15.89 -13.57
C VAL A 22 -5.64 15.36 -12.15
N ASP A 23 -5.30 14.09 -11.91
CA ASP A 23 -5.39 13.46 -10.59
C ASP A 23 -4.05 13.51 -9.86
N LEU A 24 -3.75 14.69 -9.30
CA LEU A 24 -2.50 14.94 -8.56
C LEU A 24 -2.52 14.27 -7.19
N MET A 25 -1.50 13.47 -6.89
CA MET A 25 -1.38 12.80 -5.59
C MET A 25 -1.33 13.81 -4.42
N PRO A 26 -2.12 13.60 -3.35
CA PRO A 26 -2.12 14.49 -2.19
C PRO A 26 -0.76 14.56 -1.48
N PRO A 27 -0.39 15.69 -0.86
CA PRO A 27 0.79 15.78 0.01
C PRO A 27 0.70 14.79 1.19
N SER A 28 1.85 14.33 1.69
CA SER A 28 1.96 13.46 2.87
C SER A 28 2.91 14.05 3.91
N GLU A 29 2.92 13.52 5.13
CA GLU A 29 3.88 13.93 6.18
C GLU A 29 5.34 13.80 5.70
N SER A 30 5.61 12.78 4.90
CA SER A 30 6.92 12.50 4.32
C SER A 30 7.29 13.41 3.13
N ASN A 31 6.34 14.19 2.59
CA ASN A 31 6.53 15.16 1.51
C ASN A 31 5.45 16.27 1.56
N ALA A 32 5.61 17.20 2.49
CA ALA A 32 4.62 18.24 2.77
C ALA A 32 4.41 19.25 1.62
N THR A 33 5.37 19.36 0.70
CA THR A 33 5.31 20.27 -0.46
C THR A 33 4.56 19.65 -1.66
N GLY A 34 4.18 18.38 -1.57
CA GLY A 34 3.44 17.65 -2.60
C GLY A 34 4.33 16.69 -3.41
N HIS A 35 3.75 15.59 -3.88
CA HIS A 35 4.47 14.60 -4.68
C HIS A 35 4.59 14.99 -6.15
N TRP A 36 3.70 15.84 -6.66
CA TRP A 36 3.70 16.28 -8.06
C TRP A 36 3.66 15.11 -9.05
N GLU A 37 2.95 14.03 -8.69
CA GLU A 37 2.80 12.79 -9.48
C GLU A 37 1.32 12.42 -9.66
N SER A 38 1.01 11.59 -10.65
CA SER A 38 -0.34 11.08 -10.88
C SER A 38 -0.61 9.89 -9.98
N ALA A 39 -1.71 9.93 -9.21
CA ALA A 39 -2.12 8.79 -8.38
C ALA A 39 -2.47 7.56 -9.25
N SER A 40 -3.13 7.78 -10.40
CA SER A 40 -3.43 6.74 -11.39
C SER A 40 -2.17 6.05 -11.93
N VAL A 41 -1.12 6.82 -12.27
CA VAL A 41 0.16 6.27 -12.75
C VAL A 41 0.87 5.49 -11.64
N ALA A 42 0.90 6.02 -10.41
CA ALA A 42 1.53 5.35 -9.28
C ALA A 42 0.84 4.00 -8.97
N SER A 43 -0.50 3.98 -8.93
CA SER A 43 -1.28 2.75 -8.72
C SER A 43 -1.01 1.72 -9.82
N LEU A 44 -0.98 2.17 -11.09
CA LEU A 44 -0.70 1.29 -12.22
C LEU A 44 0.72 0.70 -12.15
N ASN A 45 1.70 1.49 -11.74
CA ASN A 45 3.08 1.03 -11.55
C ASN A 45 3.18 -0.04 -10.45
N ASP A 46 2.50 0.16 -9.31
CA ASP A 46 2.46 -0.83 -8.24
C ASP A 46 1.79 -2.15 -8.70
N GLU A 47 0.71 -2.06 -9.49
CA GLU A 47 0.08 -3.24 -10.11
C GLU A 47 1.00 -3.97 -11.08
N ILE A 48 1.72 -3.25 -11.95
CA ILE A 48 2.68 -3.81 -12.90
C ILE A 48 3.79 -4.55 -12.16
N LEU A 49 4.41 -3.89 -11.16
CA LEU A 49 5.46 -4.48 -10.34
C LEU A 49 4.97 -5.76 -9.65
N THR A 50 3.78 -5.69 -9.02
CA THR A 50 3.17 -6.84 -8.33
C THR A 50 2.89 -7.99 -9.30
N SER A 51 2.42 -7.70 -10.52
CA SER A 51 2.15 -8.73 -11.54
C SER A 51 3.41 -9.47 -12.00
N ALA A 52 4.59 -8.87 -11.84
CA ALA A 52 5.89 -9.47 -12.11
C ALA A 52 6.54 -10.10 -10.85
N GLY A 53 5.83 -10.13 -9.72
CA GLY A 53 6.38 -10.61 -8.44
C GLY A 53 7.40 -9.66 -7.80
N SER A 54 7.40 -8.39 -8.18
CA SER A 54 8.35 -7.37 -7.70
C SER A 54 7.61 -6.23 -6.98
N ARG A 55 8.36 -5.30 -6.41
CA ARG A 55 7.88 -4.12 -5.68
C ARG A 55 8.83 -2.94 -5.87
N TRP A 56 8.43 -1.75 -5.41
CA TRP A 56 9.29 -0.56 -5.49
C TRP A 56 10.58 -0.70 -4.65
N ASP A 57 10.48 -1.42 -3.53
CA ASP A 57 11.55 -1.73 -2.57
C ASP A 57 12.26 -3.05 -2.88
N ASP A 58 12.04 -3.61 -4.07
CA ASP A 58 12.81 -4.74 -4.56
C ASP A 58 14.11 -4.24 -5.22
N TRP A 59 15.24 -4.87 -4.96
CA TRP A 59 16.51 -4.52 -5.61
C TRP A 59 16.97 -5.60 -6.59
N MET A 60 16.18 -6.67 -6.78
CA MET A 60 16.37 -7.68 -7.82
C MET A 60 16.08 -7.11 -9.21
N PRO A 61 16.65 -7.70 -10.29
CA PRO A 61 16.31 -7.30 -11.66
C PRO A 61 14.83 -7.51 -11.95
N PHE A 62 14.19 -6.57 -12.66
CA PHE A 62 12.82 -6.77 -13.14
C PHE A 62 12.77 -7.87 -14.22
N SER A 63 11.76 -8.74 -14.17
CA SER A 63 11.67 -9.94 -15.02
C SER A 63 11.61 -9.61 -16.52
N GLU A 64 12.56 -10.13 -17.30
CA GLU A 64 12.53 -10.04 -18.77
C GLU A 64 11.35 -10.83 -19.37
N ASP A 65 11.00 -11.97 -18.77
CA ASP A 65 9.87 -12.80 -19.20
C ASP A 65 8.54 -12.05 -19.11
N TRP A 66 8.41 -11.13 -18.16
CA TRP A 66 7.22 -10.28 -18.04
C TRP A 66 7.03 -9.41 -19.29
N TYR A 67 8.12 -8.83 -19.84
CA TYR A 67 8.06 -8.01 -21.06
C TYR A 67 7.67 -8.81 -22.30
N ALA A 68 7.98 -10.11 -22.32
CA ALA A 68 7.59 -11.04 -23.39
C ALA A 68 6.17 -11.61 -23.21
N SER A 69 5.55 -11.41 -22.04
CA SER A 69 4.24 -11.98 -21.72
C SER A 69 3.08 -11.21 -22.38
N PRO A 70 1.95 -11.88 -22.68
CA PRO A 70 0.73 -11.21 -23.15
C PRO A 70 0.12 -10.24 -22.10
N VAL A 71 0.47 -10.39 -20.82
CA VAL A 71 -0.01 -9.54 -19.74
C VAL A 71 0.43 -8.10 -19.93
N ARG A 72 1.63 -7.89 -20.49
CA ARG A 72 2.15 -6.56 -20.85
C ARG A 72 1.19 -5.77 -21.74
N ASP A 73 0.60 -6.41 -22.74
CA ASP A 73 -0.28 -5.72 -23.71
C ASP A 73 -1.52 -5.15 -23.03
N GLY A 74 -2.13 -5.91 -22.11
CA GLY A 74 -3.25 -5.43 -21.31
C GLY A 74 -2.89 -4.23 -20.42
N TYR A 75 -1.69 -4.22 -19.84
CA TYR A 75 -1.19 -3.07 -19.09
C TYR A 75 -0.86 -1.87 -19.99
N ARG A 76 -0.34 -2.09 -21.21
CA ARG A 76 -0.09 -1.01 -22.17
C ARG A 76 -1.39 -0.29 -22.52
N ASP A 77 -2.45 -1.02 -22.84
CA ASP A 77 -3.75 -0.42 -23.20
C ASP A 77 -4.35 0.38 -22.04
N ARG A 78 -4.23 -0.13 -20.81
CA ARG A 78 -4.61 0.60 -19.59
C ARG A 78 -3.77 1.86 -19.39
N ALA A 79 -2.45 1.78 -19.58
CA ALA A 79 -1.55 2.92 -19.45
C ALA A 79 -1.84 4.02 -20.47
N LEU A 80 -2.18 3.65 -21.71
CA LEU A 80 -2.64 4.60 -22.74
C LEU A 80 -3.94 5.30 -22.32
N GLY A 81 -4.89 4.55 -21.75
CA GLY A 81 -6.12 5.11 -21.18
C GLY A 81 -5.85 6.11 -20.06
N VAL A 82 -4.94 5.77 -19.14
CA VAL A 82 -4.51 6.67 -18.05
C VAL A 82 -3.84 7.92 -18.61
N LEU A 83 -2.88 7.80 -19.53
CA LEU A 83 -2.22 8.96 -20.12
C LEU A 83 -3.20 9.90 -20.85
N ASN A 84 -4.18 9.34 -21.57
CA ASN A 84 -5.18 10.14 -22.25
C ASN A 84 -6.09 10.90 -21.25
N ALA A 85 -6.46 10.27 -20.14
CA ALA A 85 -7.26 10.91 -19.10
C ALA A 85 -6.48 12.00 -18.35
N GLU A 86 -5.20 11.77 -18.06
CA GLU A 86 -4.36 12.66 -17.26
C GLU A 86 -3.75 13.81 -18.09
N PHE A 87 -3.46 13.58 -19.38
CA PHE A 87 -2.64 14.50 -20.19
C PHE A 87 -3.17 14.73 -21.63
N GLY A 88 -4.27 14.09 -22.05
CA GLY A 88 -4.66 14.01 -23.47
C GLY A 88 -4.84 15.33 -24.24
N ALA A 89 -5.03 16.46 -23.55
CA ALA A 89 -5.13 17.78 -24.17
C ALA A 89 -3.85 18.63 -24.05
N SER A 90 -2.81 18.15 -23.37
CA SER A 90 -1.61 18.93 -23.06
C SER A 90 -0.55 18.79 -24.17
N PRO A 91 -0.04 19.90 -24.71
CA PRO A 91 1.06 19.87 -25.69
C PRO A 91 2.44 19.63 -25.06
N LEU A 92 2.58 19.83 -23.73
CA LEU A 92 3.82 19.59 -22.98
C LEU A 92 3.47 19.27 -21.53
N PHE A 93 3.78 18.05 -21.09
CA PHE A 93 3.47 17.58 -19.74
C PHE A 93 4.65 16.84 -19.11
N VAL A 94 4.62 16.71 -17.79
CA VAL A 94 5.59 15.93 -17.02
C VAL A 94 4.92 14.69 -16.44
N VAL A 95 5.45 13.51 -16.79
CA VAL A 95 5.11 12.25 -16.12
C VAL A 95 6.21 11.93 -15.13
N LYS A 96 5.87 11.93 -13.85
CA LYS A 96 6.80 11.59 -12.78
C LYS A 96 6.17 10.53 -11.90
N ASP A 97 6.89 9.44 -11.73
CA ASP A 97 6.73 8.49 -10.64
C ASP A 97 8.11 7.85 -10.40
N PRO A 98 8.60 7.74 -9.15
CA PRO A 98 9.95 7.27 -8.89
C PRO A 98 10.23 5.82 -9.31
N ARG A 99 9.20 5.00 -9.55
CA ARG A 99 9.26 3.59 -9.95
C ARG A 99 9.36 3.43 -11.47
N ILE A 100 9.09 4.48 -12.25
CA ILE A 100 9.23 4.44 -13.71
C ILE A 100 10.63 3.96 -14.11
N CYS A 101 11.68 4.26 -13.34
CA CYS A 101 13.02 3.74 -13.64
C CYS A 101 13.13 2.21 -13.64
N ARG A 102 12.31 1.51 -12.85
CA ARG A 102 12.29 0.03 -12.79
C ARG A 102 11.67 -0.60 -14.04
N ILE A 103 10.72 0.12 -14.63
CA ILE A 103 9.90 -0.34 -15.76
C ILE A 103 9.95 0.66 -16.92
N ALA A 104 11.09 1.32 -17.07
CA ALA A 104 11.30 2.38 -18.06
C ALA A 104 11.07 1.89 -19.51
N PRO A 105 11.53 0.68 -19.91
CA PRO A 105 11.22 0.14 -21.23
C PRO A 105 9.72 0.07 -21.53
N PHE A 106 8.89 -0.31 -20.55
CA PHE A 106 7.43 -0.33 -20.70
C PHE A 106 6.87 1.09 -20.94
N TRP A 107 7.29 2.06 -20.13
CA TRP A 107 6.80 3.44 -20.27
C TRP A 107 7.24 4.10 -21.56
N PHE A 108 8.46 3.83 -22.05
CA PHE A 108 8.89 4.35 -23.35
C PHE A 108 8.06 3.77 -24.49
N ASP A 109 7.70 2.50 -24.43
CA ASP A 109 6.80 1.87 -25.39
C ASP A 109 5.41 2.52 -25.36
N VAL A 110 4.83 2.68 -24.17
CA VAL A 110 3.53 3.34 -23.97
C VAL A 110 3.54 4.78 -24.50
N LEU A 111 4.53 5.59 -24.14
CA LEU A 111 4.62 7.00 -24.56
C LEU A 111 4.82 7.14 -26.07
N THR A 112 5.54 6.20 -26.70
CA THR A 112 5.68 6.14 -28.15
C THR A 112 4.33 5.87 -28.82
N HIS A 113 3.55 4.91 -28.29
CA HIS A 113 2.19 4.62 -28.80
C HIS A 113 1.19 5.74 -28.53
N PHE A 114 1.38 6.49 -27.45
CA PHE A 114 0.60 7.69 -27.15
C PHE A 114 0.90 8.84 -28.14
N GLY A 115 2.01 8.75 -28.89
CA GLY A 115 2.41 9.74 -29.89
C GLY A 115 3.24 10.91 -29.33
N CYS A 116 3.92 10.71 -28.20
CA CYS A 116 4.79 11.72 -27.60
C CYS A 116 6.26 11.53 -27.96
N GLU A 117 6.96 12.64 -28.15
CA GLU A 117 8.41 12.67 -28.07
C GLU A 117 8.84 12.70 -26.60
N VAL A 118 9.70 11.76 -26.19
CA VAL A 118 10.07 11.57 -24.78
C VAL A 118 11.44 12.18 -24.50
N ILE A 119 11.47 13.11 -23.53
CA ILE A 119 12.69 13.65 -22.97
C ILE A 119 12.86 13.13 -21.54
N VAL A 120 14.03 12.55 -21.25
CA VAL A 120 14.32 11.94 -19.94
C VAL A 120 15.10 12.91 -19.08
N ALA A 121 14.61 13.19 -17.87
CA ALA A 121 15.33 13.97 -16.88
C ALA A 121 15.70 13.08 -15.69
N MET A 122 16.98 13.02 -15.36
CA MET A 122 17.51 12.11 -14.35
C MET A 122 18.25 12.88 -13.25
N PRO A 123 17.58 13.25 -12.15
CA PRO A 123 18.25 13.83 -11.01
C PRO A 123 19.07 12.76 -10.27
N ILE A 124 20.36 13.03 -10.09
CA ILE A 124 21.29 12.20 -9.33
C ILE A 124 21.53 12.85 -7.97
N ARG A 125 21.35 12.07 -6.91
CA ARG A 125 21.60 12.49 -5.53
C ARG A 125 22.60 11.55 -4.89
N ASN A 126 23.36 12.05 -3.91
CA ASN A 126 24.29 11.25 -3.14
C ASN A 126 23.59 9.99 -2.59
N PRO A 127 24.11 8.78 -2.88
CA PRO A 127 23.48 7.52 -2.49
C PRO A 127 23.30 7.40 -0.97
N PHE A 128 24.20 7.97 -0.16
CA PHE A 128 24.08 7.95 1.31
C PHE A 128 22.97 8.88 1.81
N GLU A 129 22.81 10.07 1.22
CA GLU A 129 21.69 10.94 1.57
C GLU A 129 20.35 10.28 1.24
N VAL A 130 20.30 9.58 0.10
CA VAL A 130 19.14 8.80 -0.31
C VAL A 130 18.85 7.68 0.70
N ALA A 131 19.86 6.88 1.04
CA ALA A 131 19.73 5.77 1.99
C ALA A 131 19.29 6.25 3.38
N GLN A 132 19.86 7.33 3.91
CA GLN A 132 19.44 7.94 5.18
C GLN A 132 18.01 8.49 5.11
N SER A 133 17.62 9.06 3.97
CA SER A 133 16.25 9.54 3.76
C SER A 133 15.23 8.40 3.72
N LEU A 134 15.62 7.23 3.17
CA LEU A 134 14.83 6.00 3.21
C LEU A 134 14.77 5.42 4.63
N GLN A 135 15.90 5.35 5.34
CA GLN A 135 15.93 4.88 6.73
C GLN A 135 14.96 5.68 7.61
N LYS A 136 14.98 7.02 7.50
CA LYS A 136 14.07 7.87 8.27
C LYS A 136 12.60 7.71 7.87
N ARG A 137 12.30 7.38 6.61
CA ARG A 137 10.92 7.26 6.10
C ARG A 137 10.32 5.88 6.39
N ASP A 138 11.07 4.84 6.07
CA ASP A 138 10.59 3.46 5.94
C ASP A 138 11.26 2.49 6.93
N GLY A 139 12.24 2.96 7.72
CA GLY A 139 13.01 2.11 8.63
C GLY A 139 14.09 1.25 7.95
N LEU A 140 14.33 1.43 6.63
CA LEU A 140 15.27 0.61 5.87
C LEU A 140 16.72 0.82 6.28
N ASP A 141 17.49 -0.26 6.41
CA ASP A 141 18.93 -0.20 6.64
C ASP A 141 19.67 0.58 5.54
N ILE A 142 20.77 1.24 5.91
CA ILE A 142 21.58 2.03 4.98
C ILE A 142 22.11 1.17 3.84
N GLY A 143 22.61 -0.04 4.12
CA GLY A 143 23.09 -0.97 3.11
C GLY A 143 22.00 -1.33 2.10
N PHE A 144 20.79 -1.64 2.59
CA PHE A 144 19.63 -1.90 1.74
C PHE A 144 19.25 -0.68 0.88
N GLY A 145 19.25 0.51 1.47
CA GLY A 145 19.01 1.77 0.76
C GLY A 145 20.02 2.04 -0.36
N LEU A 146 21.30 1.66 -0.17
CA LEU A 146 22.34 1.77 -1.20
C LEU A 146 22.12 0.78 -2.35
N LEU A 147 21.70 -0.45 -2.07
CA LEU A 147 21.35 -1.45 -3.10
C LEU A 147 20.15 -0.99 -3.93
N LEU A 148 19.11 -0.45 -3.27
CA LEU A 148 17.96 0.13 -3.95
C LEU A 148 18.37 1.28 -4.87
N TRP A 149 19.18 2.21 -4.36
CA TRP A 149 19.70 3.32 -5.16
C TRP A 149 20.43 2.79 -6.41
N LEU A 150 21.32 1.82 -6.23
CA LEU A 150 22.12 1.25 -7.32
C LEU A 150 21.22 0.61 -8.39
N ARG A 151 20.29 -0.27 -7.99
CA ARG A 151 19.33 -0.93 -8.89
C ARG A 151 18.57 0.09 -9.73
N HIS A 152 17.93 1.05 -9.07
CA HIS A 152 17.04 2.00 -9.74
C HIS A 152 17.78 2.94 -10.68
N VAL A 153 18.99 3.36 -10.32
CA VAL A 153 19.79 4.28 -11.12
C VAL A 153 20.39 3.57 -12.33
N LEU A 154 20.91 2.35 -12.18
CA LEU A 154 21.43 1.56 -13.30
C LEU A 154 20.33 1.21 -14.31
N GLU A 155 19.13 0.86 -13.85
CA GLU A 155 18.00 0.59 -14.74
C GLU A 155 17.51 1.86 -15.47
N ALA A 156 17.43 2.99 -14.76
CA ALA A 156 17.11 4.28 -15.38
C ALA A 156 18.13 4.67 -16.46
N GLU A 157 19.41 4.53 -16.15
CA GLU A 157 20.51 4.85 -17.05
C GLU A 157 20.47 3.94 -18.28
N HIS A 158 20.50 2.62 -18.07
CA HIS A 158 20.57 1.65 -19.17
C HIS A 158 19.35 1.75 -20.10
N ALA A 159 18.13 1.84 -19.55
CA ALA A 159 16.91 1.88 -20.35
C ALA A 159 16.73 3.19 -21.14
N SER A 160 17.34 4.30 -20.69
CA SER A 160 17.18 5.62 -21.33
C SER A 160 18.24 5.95 -22.37
N ARG A 161 19.23 5.07 -22.60
CA ARG A 161 20.27 5.28 -23.63
C ARG A 161 19.65 5.47 -25.02
N GLY A 162 20.25 6.35 -25.82
CA GLY A 162 19.76 6.67 -27.18
C GLY A 162 18.51 7.56 -27.22
N ARG A 163 18.06 8.10 -26.09
CA ARG A 163 16.98 9.10 -26.01
C ARG A 163 17.54 10.47 -25.67
N ALA A 164 16.80 11.53 -26.02
CA ALA A 164 17.07 12.87 -25.52
C ALA A 164 16.99 12.84 -23.99
N ARG A 165 18.12 13.01 -23.30
CA ARG A 165 18.20 12.93 -21.85
C ARG A 165 19.09 14.00 -21.27
N HIS A 166 18.76 14.44 -20.06
CA HIS A 166 19.60 15.32 -19.26
C HIS A 166 19.77 14.73 -17.84
N ILE A 167 21.02 14.52 -17.45
CA ILE A 167 21.43 13.98 -16.15
C ILE A 167 22.07 15.14 -15.38
N PHE A 168 21.60 15.40 -14.17
CA PHE A 168 22.04 16.54 -13.36
C PHE A 168 22.04 16.18 -11.89
N ALA A 169 22.86 16.86 -11.09
CA ALA A 169 22.90 16.63 -9.65
C ALA A 169 21.75 17.38 -8.95
N TYR A 170 21.14 16.77 -7.95
CA TYR A 170 20.09 17.42 -7.15
C TYR A 170 20.59 18.72 -6.50
N ASP A 171 21.85 18.74 -6.06
CA ASP A 171 22.46 19.92 -5.46
C ASP A 171 22.64 21.06 -6.47
N GLN A 172 22.87 20.75 -7.76
CA GLN A 172 22.91 21.76 -8.82
C GLN A 172 21.52 22.38 -9.05
N LEU A 173 20.45 21.58 -8.96
CA LEU A 173 19.08 22.10 -9.05
C LEU A 173 18.77 23.09 -7.92
N LEU A 174 19.19 22.79 -6.70
CA LEU A 174 18.98 23.68 -5.55
C LEU A 174 19.86 24.94 -5.61
N ALA A 175 21.08 24.82 -6.12
CA ALA A 175 22.03 25.93 -6.20
C ALA A 175 21.74 26.89 -7.36
N ASP A 176 21.49 26.37 -8.57
CA ASP A 176 21.20 27.16 -9.76
C ASP A 176 20.29 26.36 -10.73
N TRP A 177 18.99 26.32 -10.42
CA TRP A 177 17.99 25.69 -11.28
C TRP A 177 17.95 26.30 -12.69
N ALA A 178 18.33 27.56 -12.85
CA ALA A 178 18.31 28.24 -14.15
C ALA A 178 19.43 27.72 -15.06
N GLN A 179 20.59 27.37 -14.49
CA GLN A 179 21.65 26.67 -15.22
C GLN A 179 21.21 25.26 -15.65
N VAL A 180 20.61 24.47 -14.75
CA VAL A 180 20.09 23.14 -15.07
C VAL A 180 19.02 23.22 -16.18
N SER A 181 18.11 24.20 -16.08
CA SER A 181 17.09 24.46 -17.09
C SER A 181 17.68 24.78 -18.47
N ARG A 182 18.74 25.62 -18.54
CA ARG A 182 19.44 25.94 -19.79
C ARG A 182 20.18 24.73 -20.37
N ALA A 183 20.92 24.00 -19.54
CA ALA A 183 21.64 22.81 -19.98
C ALA A 183 20.70 21.73 -20.52
N MET A 184 19.50 21.60 -19.93
CA MET A 184 18.47 20.72 -20.45
C MET A 184 17.93 21.16 -21.82
N GLU A 185 17.67 22.46 -22.04
CA GLU A 185 17.28 22.98 -23.37
C GLU A 185 18.37 22.66 -24.41
N GLU A 186 19.64 22.90 -24.08
CA GLU A 186 20.77 22.65 -24.97
C GLU A 186 20.94 21.16 -25.30
N ALA A 187 20.80 20.28 -24.31
CA ALA A 187 20.98 18.84 -24.48
C ALA A 187 19.81 18.15 -25.21
N THR A 188 18.59 18.71 -25.12
CA THR A 188 17.36 18.01 -25.55
C THR A 188 16.58 18.74 -26.63
N GLY A 189 16.89 20.01 -26.90
CA GLY A 189 16.13 20.86 -27.82
C GLY A 189 14.79 21.35 -27.25
N LEU A 190 14.49 21.07 -25.99
CA LEU A 190 13.27 21.52 -25.31
C LEU A 190 13.21 23.05 -25.25
N VAL A 191 12.02 23.61 -25.42
CA VAL A 191 11.77 25.05 -25.23
C VAL A 191 10.72 25.24 -24.14
N TRP A 192 11.08 25.94 -23.06
CA TRP A 192 10.18 26.18 -21.94
C TRP A 192 9.10 27.23 -22.28
N PRO A 193 7.80 26.87 -22.23
CA PRO A 193 6.72 27.80 -22.60
C PRO A 193 6.58 29.01 -21.68
N ARG A 194 6.97 28.90 -20.40
CA ARG A 194 6.84 29.97 -19.38
C ARG A 194 8.17 30.47 -18.83
N LYS A 195 9.24 30.53 -19.63
CA LYS A 195 10.54 31.08 -19.19
C LYS A 195 10.53 32.61 -19.06
N THR A 196 9.90 33.10 -17.99
CA THR A 196 9.69 34.53 -17.70
C THR A 196 10.33 34.91 -16.37
N VAL A 197 10.55 36.22 -16.14
CA VAL A 197 11.05 36.73 -14.84
C VAL A 197 10.09 36.35 -13.69
N LEU A 198 8.79 36.32 -13.93
CA LEU A 198 7.80 35.92 -12.93
C LEU A 198 7.94 34.43 -12.59
N ALA A 199 8.04 33.56 -13.59
CA ALA A 199 8.25 32.13 -13.36
C ALA A 199 9.57 31.86 -12.61
N ALA A 200 10.62 32.63 -12.91
CA ALA A 200 11.89 32.53 -12.18
C ALA A 200 11.71 32.82 -10.68
N ALA A 201 11.00 33.89 -10.33
CA ALA A 201 10.69 34.22 -8.93
C ALA A 201 9.78 33.17 -8.26
N GLU A 202 8.84 32.56 -9.00
CA GLU A 202 8.01 31.45 -8.51
C GLU A 202 8.87 30.21 -8.18
N VAL A 203 9.85 29.89 -9.03
CA VAL A 203 10.77 28.77 -8.83
C VAL A 203 11.70 29.04 -7.64
N ASP A 204 12.33 30.21 -7.56
CA ASP A 204 13.20 30.61 -6.45
C ASP A 204 12.44 30.53 -5.11
N GLY A 205 11.20 31.03 -5.09
CA GLY A 205 10.34 30.99 -3.92
C GLY A 205 9.95 29.56 -3.50
N PHE A 206 9.79 28.64 -4.45
CA PHE A 206 9.52 27.23 -4.17
C PHE A 206 10.75 26.52 -3.60
N LEU A 207 11.91 26.61 -4.27
CA LEU A 207 13.13 25.91 -3.86
C LEU A 207 13.68 26.42 -2.52
N THR A 208 13.47 27.70 -2.20
CA THR A 208 13.83 28.27 -0.88
C THR A 208 13.01 27.65 0.25
N ARG A 209 11.74 27.27 0.00
CA ARG A 209 10.89 26.58 0.99
C ARG A 209 11.28 25.12 1.19
N ASP A 210 11.91 24.52 0.18
CA ASP A 210 12.36 23.13 0.14
C ASP A 210 13.84 22.97 0.58
N ALA A 211 14.43 24.03 1.17
CA ALA A 211 15.85 24.13 1.47
C ALA A 211 16.34 23.03 2.44
N ARG A 212 16.82 21.94 1.83
CA ARG A 212 17.76 20.91 2.31
C ARG A 212 17.62 20.55 3.80
N HIS A 213 16.66 19.68 4.14
CA HIS A 213 16.50 19.16 5.51
C HIS A 213 17.60 18.19 5.97
N GLN A 214 18.49 17.73 5.08
CA GLN A 214 19.58 16.82 5.41
C GLN A 214 20.85 17.29 4.69
N ASN A 215 21.76 17.89 5.46
CA ASN A 215 23.11 18.19 5.04
C ASN A 215 23.98 17.07 5.63
N VAL A 216 24.28 16.03 4.84
CA VAL A 216 25.44 15.21 5.17
C VAL A 216 26.61 16.09 4.78
N GLU A 217 27.45 16.47 5.75
CA GLU A 217 28.70 17.17 5.47
C GLU A 217 29.34 16.55 4.23
N GLU A 218 29.90 17.40 3.37
CA GLU A 218 30.53 17.13 2.09
C GLU A 218 31.75 16.15 2.18
N ALA A 219 31.85 15.36 3.24
CA ALA A 219 33.00 14.62 3.71
C ALA A 219 32.67 13.20 4.24
N LEU A 220 31.66 12.52 3.71
CA LEU A 220 31.87 11.10 3.40
C LEU A 220 32.32 11.06 1.94
N PRO A 221 33.63 11.27 1.62
CA PRO A 221 34.12 10.72 0.37
C PRO A 221 33.64 9.27 0.35
N LEU A 222 33.22 8.76 -0.80
CA LEU A 222 33.06 7.32 -0.98
C LEU A 222 34.44 6.69 -0.73
N GLY A 223 34.79 6.51 0.55
CA GLY A 223 36.08 6.05 0.98
C GLY A 223 36.23 4.60 0.59
N HIS A 224 37.36 3.99 0.92
CA HIS A 224 37.59 2.56 0.66
C HIS A 224 36.56 1.63 1.34
N ARG A 225 35.65 2.16 2.19
CA ARG A 225 34.60 1.42 2.89
C ARG A 225 33.22 1.43 2.21
N SER A 226 33.00 2.24 1.17
CA SER A 226 31.75 2.22 0.42
C SER A 226 31.74 1.07 -0.60
N PRO A 227 30.60 0.40 -0.86
CA PRO A 227 30.54 -0.65 -1.86
C PRO A 227 31.07 -0.18 -3.21
N LEU A 228 31.97 -0.97 -3.82
CA LEU A 228 32.69 -0.58 -5.03
C LEU A 228 31.74 -0.18 -6.16
N TRP A 229 30.68 -0.95 -6.38
CA TRP A 229 29.66 -0.70 -7.39
C TRP A 229 28.95 0.65 -7.22
N VAL A 230 28.57 0.98 -5.98
CA VAL A 230 27.92 2.27 -5.67
C VAL A 230 28.88 3.42 -5.93
N ARG A 231 30.14 3.27 -5.51
CA ARG A 231 31.17 4.30 -5.72
C ARG A 231 31.47 4.53 -7.20
N GLN A 232 31.69 3.46 -7.96
CA GLN A 232 31.96 3.54 -9.39
C GLN A 232 30.79 4.21 -10.13
N THR A 233 29.56 3.73 -9.88
CA THR A 233 28.34 4.26 -10.52
C THR A 233 28.14 5.74 -10.19
N TYR A 234 28.22 6.11 -8.90
CA TYR A 234 28.03 7.51 -8.51
C TYR A 234 29.14 8.43 -9.04
N THR A 235 30.40 7.96 -9.09
CA THR A 235 31.51 8.76 -9.62
C THR A 235 31.32 9.07 -11.09
N ILE A 236 30.91 8.07 -11.89
CA ILE A 236 30.60 8.24 -13.32
C ILE A 236 29.45 9.23 -13.49
N LEU A 237 28.32 8.99 -12.82
CA LEU A 237 27.13 9.83 -12.99
C LEU A 237 27.33 11.25 -12.47
N LYS A 238 28.06 11.43 -11.37
CA LYS A 238 28.42 12.76 -10.87
C LYS A 238 29.27 13.51 -11.88
N ARG A 239 30.26 12.84 -12.49
CA ARG A 239 31.06 13.43 -13.57
C ARG A 239 30.19 13.82 -14.76
N TRP A 240 29.22 12.98 -15.14
CA TRP A 240 28.29 13.31 -16.22
C TRP A 240 27.43 14.54 -15.91
N CYS A 241 27.02 14.75 -14.66
CA CYS A 241 26.31 15.96 -14.24
C CYS A 241 27.16 17.25 -14.41
N GLU A 242 28.49 17.14 -14.47
CA GLU A 242 29.40 18.29 -14.54
C GLU A 242 29.96 18.50 -15.95
N LEU A 243 30.34 17.41 -16.63
CA LEU A 243 31.08 17.44 -17.89
C LEU A 243 30.27 16.95 -19.10
N GLY A 244 29.05 16.45 -18.86
CA GLY A 244 28.27 15.75 -19.87
C GLY A 244 28.63 14.27 -19.97
N GLU A 245 27.80 13.57 -20.74
CA GLU A 245 27.84 12.11 -20.86
C GLU A 245 29.01 11.63 -21.74
N ASP A 246 29.77 10.66 -21.27
CA ASP A 246 30.84 10.00 -22.03
C ASP A 246 30.46 8.55 -22.38
N PRO A 247 30.25 8.22 -23.66
CA PRO A 247 29.90 6.86 -24.09
C PRO A 247 30.91 5.78 -23.68
N ALA A 248 32.18 6.13 -23.40
CA ALA A 248 33.18 5.17 -22.94
C ALA A 248 32.83 4.56 -21.57
N ASP A 249 32.05 5.25 -20.76
CA ASP A 249 31.65 4.80 -19.42
C ASP A 249 30.53 3.76 -19.43
N TYR A 250 29.81 3.59 -20.55
CA TYR A 250 28.71 2.61 -20.65
C TYR A 250 29.18 1.20 -20.33
N ALA A 251 30.38 0.83 -20.80
CA ALA A 251 30.96 -0.49 -20.54
C ALA A 251 31.18 -0.73 -19.04
N ALA A 252 31.61 0.30 -18.29
CA ALA A 252 31.80 0.20 -16.84
C ALA A 252 30.47 0.07 -16.10
N LEU A 253 29.45 0.86 -16.48
CA LEU A 253 28.11 0.78 -15.89
C LEU A 253 27.42 -0.56 -16.21
N ASP A 254 27.58 -1.07 -17.42
CA ASP A 254 27.05 -2.39 -17.82
C ASP A 254 27.76 -3.52 -17.08
N GLN A 255 29.06 -3.42 -16.86
CA GLN A 255 29.80 -4.37 -16.04
C GLN A 255 29.27 -4.37 -14.60
N VAL A 256 29.12 -3.20 -13.98
CA VAL A 256 28.56 -3.09 -12.63
C VAL A 256 27.15 -3.69 -12.57
N ARG A 257 26.30 -3.40 -13.56
CA ARG A 257 24.95 -3.96 -13.65
C ARG A 257 24.98 -5.49 -13.75
N ALA A 258 25.79 -6.04 -14.65
CA ALA A 258 25.90 -7.49 -14.85
C ALA A 258 26.44 -8.21 -13.61
N GLU A 259 27.47 -7.67 -12.97
CA GLU A 259 28.01 -8.21 -11.70
C GLU A 259 26.96 -8.17 -10.59
N PHE A 260 26.21 -7.07 -10.51
CA PHE A 260 25.15 -6.91 -9.52
C PHE A 260 23.98 -7.87 -9.78
N ASP A 261 23.57 -8.07 -11.03
CA ASP A 261 22.52 -9.02 -11.42
C ASP A 261 22.90 -10.46 -11.05
N VAL A 262 24.16 -10.84 -11.24
CA VAL A 262 24.68 -12.18 -10.87
C VAL A 262 24.75 -12.35 -9.35
N ALA A 263 25.12 -11.32 -8.60
CA ALA A 263 25.25 -11.39 -7.15
C ALA A 263 23.92 -11.26 -6.40
N ALA A 264 22.90 -10.68 -7.03
CA ALA A 264 21.64 -10.34 -6.37
C ALA A 264 20.90 -11.55 -5.75
N PRO A 265 20.79 -12.72 -6.42
CA PRO A 265 20.17 -13.90 -5.80
C PRO A 265 20.88 -14.36 -4.51
N SER A 266 22.22 -14.24 -4.45
CA SER A 266 23.03 -14.65 -3.29
C SER A 266 22.84 -13.72 -2.08
N PHE A 267 22.73 -12.42 -2.29
CA PHE A 267 22.45 -11.46 -1.20
C PHE A 267 20.95 -11.39 -0.85
N GLY A 268 20.06 -11.69 -1.79
CA GLY A 268 18.60 -11.76 -1.58
C GLY A 268 18.21 -12.71 -0.45
N LEU A 269 18.85 -13.87 -0.38
CA LEU A 269 18.62 -14.87 0.68
C LEU A 269 19.11 -14.38 2.06
N VAL A 270 20.27 -13.71 2.11
CA VAL A 270 20.84 -13.19 3.36
C VAL A 270 20.00 -12.03 3.91
N LEU A 271 19.51 -11.14 3.03
CA LEU A 271 18.70 -9.99 3.40
C LEU A 271 17.24 -10.38 3.73
N LEU A 272 16.64 -11.38 3.07
CA LEU A 272 15.35 -11.94 3.49
C LEU A 272 15.46 -12.52 4.91
N HIS A 273 16.55 -13.24 5.21
CA HIS A 273 16.79 -13.77 6.55
C HIS A 273 16.99 -12.66 7.60
N HIS A 274 17.57 -11.52 7.20
CA HIS A 274 17.73 -10.34 8.08
C HIS A 274 16.42 -9.57 8.29
N ALA A 275 15.59 -9.41 7.25
CA ALA A 275 14.28 -8.77 7.37
C ALA A 275 13.29 -9.62 8.19
N GLU A 276 13.34 -10.96 8.05
CA GLU A 276 12.62 -11.91 8.91
C GLU A 276 13.13 -11.86 10.37
N ARG A 277 14.43 -11.61 10.58
CA ARG A 277 15.00 -11.33 11.91
C ARG A 277 14.45 -10.06 12.51
N GLU A 278 14.51 -8.92 11.81
CA GLU A 278 14.05 -7.64 12.38
C GLU A 278 12.53 -7.63 12.63
N ALA A 279 11.73 -8.17 11.70
CA ALA A 279 10.29 -8.30 11.90
C ALA A 279 9.96 -9.28 13.05
N GLY A 280 10.68 -10.40 13.12
CA GLY A 280 10.54 -11.37 14.20
C GLY A 280 11.07 -10.88 15.55
N GLU A 281 12.12 -10.06 15.58
CA GLU A 281 12.70 -9.45 16.79
C GLU A 281 11.82 -8.32 17.32
N THR A 282 11.23 -7.51 16.43
CA THR A 282 10.28 -6.45 16.82
C THR A 282 9.00 -7.07 17.38
N GLN A 283 8.41 -8.04 16.69
CA GLN A 283 7.22 -8.75 17.18
C GLN A 283 7.51 -9.50 18.48
N ARG A 284 8.68 -10.14 18.62
CA ARG A 284 9.07 -10.81 19.88
C ARG A 284 9.38 -9.83 21.01
N ALA A 285 9.94 -8.66 20.73
CA ALA A 285 10.17 -7.63 21.74
C ALA A 285 8.84 -7.06 22.25
N ASP A 286 7.85 -6.90 21.36
CA ASP A 286 6.49 -6.52 21.70
C ASP A 286 5.78 -7.63 22.50
N ASP A 287 5.92 -8.89 22.09
CA ASP A 287 5.36 -10.05 22.79
C ASP A 287 6.03 -10.30 24.16
N GLU A 288 7.36 -10.13 24.27
CA GLU A 288 8.12 -10.21 25.53
C GLU A 288 7.77 -9.04 26.46
N GLY A 289 7.58 -7.86 25.90
CA GLY A 289 7.05 -6.69 26.60
C GLY A 289 5.65 -6.94 27.15
N ALA A 290 4.74 -7.47 26.33
CA ALA A 290 3.37 -7.81 26.74
C ALA A 290 3.35 -8.91 27.81
N ALA A 291 4.19 -9.95 27.66
CA ALA A 291 4.29 -11.05 28.62
C ALA A 291 4.91 -10.61 29.96
N THR A 292 5.85 -9.67 29.94
CA THR A 292 6.46 -9.07 31.15
C THR A 292 5.43 -8.24 31.91
N VAL A 293 4.66 -7.42 31.21
CA VAL A 293 3.55 -6.65 31.80
C VAL A 293 2.47 -7.58 32.37
N ALA A 294 2.10 -8.65 31.67
CA ALA A 294 1.14 -9.64 32.17
C ALA A 294 1.64 -10.38 33.42
N LEU A 295 2.94 -10.70 33.48
CA LEU A 295 3.57 -11.29 34.67
C LEU A 295 3.56 -10.33 35.88
N GLU A 296 3.78 -9.04 35.67
CA GLU A 296 3.68 -8.03 36.73
C GLU A 296 2.26 -7.88 37.25
N GLN A 297 1.26 -7.89 36.35
CA GLN A 297 -0.16 -7.85 36.72
C GLN A 297 -0.58 -9.08 37.55
N LEU A 298 -0.24 -10.29 37.08
CA LEU A 298 -0.55 -11.52 37.81
C LEU A 298 0.14 -11.58 39.18
N ARG A 299 1.37 -11.06 39.30
CA ARG A 299 2.07 -10.95 40.59
C ARG A 299 1.36 -10.00 41.55
N ALA A 300 0.88 -8.86 41.06
CA ALA A 300 0.09 -7.92 41.85
C ALA A 300 -1.26 -8.52 42.32
N GLU A 301 -1.93 -9.30 41.45
CA GLU A 301 -3.16 -10.01 41.81
C GLU A 301 -2.92 -11.10 42.87
N ILE A 302 -1.81 -11.84 42.78
CA ILE A 302 -1.42 -12.81 43.81
C ILE A 302 -1.17 -12.10 45.15
N GLU A 303 -0.50 -10.96 45.14
CA GLU A 303 -0.24 -10.18 46.36
C GLU A 303 -1.55 -9.66 46.99
N ALA A 304 -2.49 -9.18 46.16
CA ALA A 304 -3.81 -8.77 46.62
C ALA A 304 -4.61 -9.94 47.22
N SER A 305 -4.64 -11.11 46.56
CA SER A 305 -5.32 -12.29 47.10
C SER A 305 -4.67 -12.79 48.40
N GLN A 306 -3.34 -12.69 48.55
CA GLN A 306 -2.65 -12.99 49.80
C GLN A 306 -3.07 -12.07 50.95
N GLN A 307 -3.26 -10.77 50.68
CA GLN A 307 -3.75 -9.81 51.67
C GLN A 307 -5.19 -10.14 52.09
N ILE A 308 -6.06 -10.49 51.14
CA ILE A 308 -7.45 -10.92 51.41
C ILE A 308 -7.46 -12.20 52.24
N GLN A 309 -6.65 -13.20 51.89
CA GLN A 309 -6.52 -14.44 52.66
C GLN A 309 -6.04 -14.18 54.09
N HIS A 310 -5.10 -13.27 54.28
CA HIS A 310 -4.62 -12.88 55.61
C HIS A 310 -5.73 -12.21 56.43
N ALA A 311 -6.49 -11.29 55.84
CA ALA A 311 -7.62 -10.64 56.50
C ALA A 311 -8.74 -11.63 56.87
N LEU A 312 -9.11 -12.52 55.95
CA LEU A 312 -10.10 -13.58 56.19
C LEU A 312 -9.62 -14.57 57.26
N GLN A 313 -8.32 -14.88 57.30
CA GLN A 313 -7.75 -15.75 58.33
C GLN A 313 -7.82 -15.10 59.73
N LEU A 314 -7.59 -13.78 59.83
CA LEU A 314 -7.77 -13.03 61.08
C LEU A 314 -9.24 -13.02 61.51
N ALA A 315 -10.17 -12.69 60.60
CA ALA A 315 -11.60 -12.70 60.87
C ALA A 315 -12.12 -14.08 61.30
N LEU A 316 -11.55 -15.16 60.73
CA LEU A 316 -11.86 -16.54 61.11
C LEU A 316 -11.39 -16.84 62.54
N ASN A 317 -10.20 -16.36 62.93
CA ASN A 317 -9.68 -16.53 64.28
C ASN A 317 -10.53 -15.75 65.30
N GLU A 318 -10.85 -14.48 65.03
CA GLU A 318 -11.72 -13.65 65.86
C GLU A 318 -13.11 -14.26 66.03
N SER A 319 -13.70 -14.76 64.93
CA SER A 319 -15.01 -15.42 64.99
C SER A 319 -14.97 -16.72 65.78
N ASN A 320 -13.85 -17.47 65.74
CA ASN A 320 -13.65 -18.66 66.57
C ASN A 320 -13.52 -18.33 68.06
N GLU A 321 -12.80 -17.25 68.41
CA GLU A 321 -12.71 -16.77 69.78
C GLU A 321 -14.06 -16.28 70.31
N ALA A 322 -14.81 -15.52 69.51
CA ALA A 322 -16.17 -15.08 69.85
C ALA A 322 -17.11 -16.27 70.07
N ARG A 323 -17.05 -17.28 69.19
CA ARG A 323 -17.81 -18.53 69.36
C ARG A 323 -17.46 -19.24 70.65
N GLN A 324 -16.17 -19.34 70.98
CA GLN A 324 -15.69 -19.99 72.19
C GLN A 324 -16.19 -19.26 73.45
N GLY A 325 -16.11 -17.93 73.46
CA GLY A 325 -16.66 -17.12 74.56
C GLY A 325 -18.19 -17.22 74.70
N LEU A 326 -18.93 -17.39 73.59
CA LEU A 326 -20.37 -17.65 73.63
C LEU A 326 -20.70 -19.02 74.21
N ILE A 327 -19.91 -20.06 73.88
CA ILE A 327 -20.07 -21.41 74.46
C ILE A 327 -19.85 -21.37 75.97
N GLU A 328 -18.76 -20.74 76.43
CA GLU A 328 -18.46 -20.62 77.85
C GLU A 328 -19.55 -19.86 78.63
N ARG A 329 -20.09 -18.79 78.04
CA ARG A 329 -21.22 -18.04 78.60
C ARG A 329 -22.52 -18.85 78.64
N LEU A 330 -22.79 -19.63 77.60
CA LEU A 330 -23.96 -20.51 77.53
C LEU A 330 -23.89 -21.62 78.60
N GLU A 331 -22.73 -22.27 78.75
CA GLU A 331 -22.50 -23.29 79.79
C GLU A 331 -22.69 -22.74 81.21
N LEU A 332 -22.35 -21.46 81.44
CA LEU A 332 -22.58 -20.78 82.72
C LEU A 332 -24.05 -20.39 82.92
N ALA A 333 -24.74 -19.97 81.86
CA ALA A 333 -26.16 -19.58 81.90
C ALA A 333 -27.08 -20.79 82.15
N GLU A 334 -26.79 -21.95 81.54
CA GLU A 334 -27.53 -23.21 81.73
C GLU A 334 -27.49 -23.72 83.19
N ARG A 335 -26.54 -23.25 84.01
CA ARG A 335 -26.44 -23.58 85.44
C ARG A 335 -27.30 -22.68 86.35
N ARG A 336 -27.96 -21.63 85.81
CA ARG A 336 -28.85 -20.71 86.55
C ARG A 336 -30.31 -20.84 86.05
N PRO A 337 -31.33 -20.58 86.89
CA PRO A 337 -32.74 -20.80 86.54
C PRO A 337 -33.39 -19.71 85.65
N ASP A 338 -32.63 -18.80 85.03
CA ASP A 338 -33.16 -17.75 84.16
C ASP A 338 -33.07 -18.17 82.67
N LEU A 339 -34.18 -18.67 82.13
CA LEU A 339 -34.26 -19.28 80.79
C LEU A 339 -34.13 -18.27 79.63
N ALA A 340 -34.39 -16.98 79.87
CA ALA A 340 -34.40 -15.96 78.81
C ALA A 340 -33.01 -15.64 78.25
N ASP A 341 -31.98 -15.65 79.10
CA ASP A 341 -30.58 -15.38 78.70
C ASP A 341 -29.98 -16.54 77.89
N ALA A 342 -30.39 -17.77 78.16
CA ALA A 342 -29.89 -18.98 77.48
C ALA A 342 -30.37 -19.07 76.02
N GLU A 343 -31.65 -18.78 75.75
CA GLU A 343 -32.18 -18.76 74.38
C GLU A 343 -31.51 -17.68 73.51
N GLN A 344 -31.24 -16.51 74.09
CA GLN A 344 -30.57 -15.42 73.39
C GLN A 344 -29.11 -15.78 73.05
N LEU A 345 -28.39 -16.43 73.98
CA LEU A 345 -27.03 -16.93 73.74
C LEU A 345 -26.99 -18.07 72.71
N GLN A 346 -27.99 -18.95 72.67
CA GLN A 346 -28.11 -20.00 71.65
C GLN A 346 -28.31 -19.41 70.24
N ARG A 347 -29.14 -18.37 70.09
CA ARG A 347 -29.30 -17.66 68.80
C ARG A 347 -28.00 -17.00 68.37
N ALA A 348 -27.34 -16.27 69.28
CA ALA A 348 -26.05 -15.64 68.99
C ALA A 348 -24.96 -16.66 68.63
N LEU A 349 -24.95 -17.85 69.25
CA LEU A 349 -24.03 -18.93 68.91
C LEU A 349 -24.33 -19.51 67.52
N ALA A 350 -25.60 -19.71 67.16
CA ALA A 350 -25.99 -20.18 65.84
C ALA A 350 -25.63 -19.15 64.74
N GLU A 351 -25.82 -17.86 65.01
CA GLU A 351 -25.40 -16.76 64.13
C GLU A 351 -23.86 -16.73 63.96
N SER A 352 -23.11 -16.86 65.06
CA SER A 352 -21.64 -16.93 65.03
C SER A 352 -21.13 -18.18 64.28
N GLN A 353 -21.78 -19.33 64.43
CA GLN A 353 -21.46 -20.55 63.68
C GLN A 353 -21.73 -20.39 62.17
N ALA A 354 -22.83 -19.73 61.79
CA ALA A 354 -23.13 -19.44 60.38
C ALA A 354 -22.12 -18.46 59.77
N ALA A 355 -21.73 -17.42 60.53
CA ALA A 355 -20.68 -16.48 60.11
C ALA A 355 -19.32 -17.19 59.92
N LEU A 356 -18.92 -18.06 60.86
CA LEU A 356 -17.71 -18.89 60.76
C LEU A 356 -17.68 -19.77 59.51
N LYS A 357 -18.81 -20.39 59.18
CA LYS A 357 -18.94 -21.21 57.98
C LYS A 357 -18.75 -20.36 56.72
N THR A 358 -19.36 -19.17 56.69
CA THR A 358 -19.28 -18.23 55.56
C THR A 358 -17.84 -17.76 55.33
N VAL A 359 -17.17 -17.24 56.37
CA VAL A 359 -15.76 -16.80 56.30
C VAL A 359 -14.82 -17.96 55.91
N GLY A 360 -15.10 -19.17 56.40
CA GLY A 360 -14.33 -20.37 56.05
C GLY A 360 -14.56 -20.88 54.61
N GLU A 361 -15.69 -20.55 53.98
CA GLU A 361 -15.97 -20.81 52.57
C GLU A 361 -15.30 -19.75 51.68
N GLU A 362 -15.37 -18.47 52.06
CA GLU A 362 -14.68 -17.37 51.38
C GLU A 362 -13.16 -17.57 51.38
N LEU A 363 -12.55 -17.93 52.52
CA LEU A 363 -11.12 -18.22 52.61
C LEU A 363 -10.69 -19.41 51.72
N ARG A 364 -11.56 -20.42 51.58
CA ARG A 364 -11.30 -21.55 50.67
C ARG A 364 -11.40 -21.13 49.21
N GLY A 365 -12.36 -20.29 48.86
CA GLY A 365 -12.49 -19.70 47.53
C GLY A 365 -11.24 -18.89 47.14
N GLU A 366 -10.80 -18.00 48.03
CA GLU A 366 -9.60 -17.17 47.80
C GLU A 366 -8.31 -18.00 47.71
N ARG A 367 -8.17 -19.08 48.48
CA ARG A 367 -7.04 -20.02 48.35
C ARG A 367 -7.02 -20.72 47.00
N ALA A 368 -8.18 -21.05 46.43
CA ALA A 368 -8.26 -21.65 45.10
C ALA A 368 -7.88 -20.65 44.01
N ILE A 369 -8.29 -19.38 44.13
CA ILE A 369 -7.93 -18.31 43.20
C ILE A 369 -6.41 -18.09 43.19
N ALA A 370 -5.78 -17.94 44.36
CA ALA A 370 -4.33 -17.78 44.45
C ALA A 370 -3.53 -18.97 43.90
N ALA A 371 -4.04 -20.20 44.06
CA ALA A 371 -3.41 -21.39 43.50
C ALA A 371 -3.49 -21.41 41.96
N SER A 372 -4.61 -20.96 41.39
CA SER A 372 -4.78 -20.81 39.93
C SER A 372 -3.80 -19.78 39.38
N LEU A 373 -3.80 -18.56 39.94
CA LEU A 373 -2.93 -17.46 39.49
C LEU A 373 -1.44 -17.84 39.55
N ARG A 374 -1.03 -18.60 40.56
CA ARG A 374 0.34 -19.07 40.69
C ARG A 374 0.73 -20.08 39.61
N THR A 375 -0.21 -20.93 39.21
CA THR A 375 -0.03 -21.86 38.08
C THR A 375 0.14 -21.09 36.77
N ASP A 376 -0.62 -20.01 36.58
CA ASP A 376 -0.53 -19.15 35.39
C ASP A 376 0.82 -18.40 35.33
N VAL A 377 1.31 -17.91 36.47
CA VAL A 377 2.66 -17.31 36.58
C VAL A 377 3.77 -18.31 36.26
N ASP A 378 3.69 -19.54 36.76
CA ASP A 378 4.69 -20.58 36.50
C ASP A 378 4.70 -20.99 35.02
N ALA A 379 3.52 -21.08 34.38
CA ALA A 379 3.37 -21.39 32.97
C ALA A 379 3.94 -20.27 32.06
N LEU A 380 3.60 -19.02 32.34
CA LEU A 380 4.12 -17.86 31.59
C LEU A 380 5.62 -17.68 31.78
N SER A 381 6.13 -17.84 33.01
CA SER A 381 7.57 -17.75 33.29
C SER A 381 8.37 -18.84 32.55
N SER A 382 7.84 -20.06 32.49
CA SER A 382 8.49 -21.18 31.79
C SER A 382 8.53 -20.97 30.27
N ARG A 383 7.47 -20.40 29.68
CA ARG A 383 7.45 -20.00 28.27
C ARG A 383 8.49 -18.93 27.98
N LEU A 384 8.55 -17.88 28.80
CA LEU A 384 9.49 -16.76 28.63
C LEU A 384 10.96 -17.23 28.69
N ILE A 385 11.28 -18.13 29.63
CA ILE A 385 12.63 -18.72 29.73
C ILE A 385 12.97 -19.54 28.48
N THR A 386 12.02 -20.34 27.99
CA THR A 386 12.22 -21.19 26.80
C THR A 386 12.45 -20.35 25.55
N GLU A 387 11.65 -19.32 25.34
CA GLU A 387 11.77 -18.40 24.21
C GLU A 387 13.08 -17.60 24.27
N ARG A 388 13.47 -17.11 25.45
CA ARG A 388 14.75 -16.40 25.66
C ARG A 388 15.97 -17.28 25.38
N THR A 389 15.92 -18.54 25.81
CA THR A 389 17.00 -19.51 25.55
C THR A 389 17.06 -19.87 24.07
N ALA A 390 15.91 -20.04 23.40
CA ALA A 390 15.85 -20.30 21.97
C ALA A 390 16.37 -19.10 21.14
N ALA A 391 16.07 -17.87 21.55
CA ALA A 391 16.58 -16.65 20.94
C ALA A 391 18.11 -16.56 21.08
N GLN A 392 18.65 -16.77 22.28
CA GLN A 392 20.10 -16.76 22.53
C GLN A 392 20.87 -17.81 21.72
N ASN A 393 20.36 -19.05 21.66
CA ASN A 393 21.00 -20.11 20.88
C ASN A 393 21.00 -19.80 19.37
N ARG A 394 19.96 -19.13 18.88
CA ARG A 394 19.84 -18.77 17.46
C ARG A 394 20.71 -17.56 17.10
N GLU A 395 20.83 -16.59 18.00
CA GLU A 395 21.77 -15.47 17.90
C GLU A 395 23.21 -15.99 17.82
N GLN A 396 23.59 -16.92 18.70
CA GLN A 396 24.91 -17.54 18.68
C GLN A 396 25.19 -18.29 17.37
N SER A 397 24.24 -19.11 16.90
CA SER A 397 24.36 -19.82 15.60
C SER A 397 24.56 -18.86 14.42
N LEU A 398 23.89 -17.72 14.43
CA LEU A 398 23.96 -16.74 13.35
C LEU A 398 25.23 -15.90 13.41
N GLN A 399 25.73 -15.58 14.61
CA GLN A 399 27.03 -14.95 14.77
C GLN A 399 28.15 -15.86 14.22
N GLU A 400 28.09 -17.16 14.51
CA GLU A 400 29.03 -18.14 13.96
C GLU A 400 28.95 -18.23 12.41
N GLU A 401 27.78 -18.04 11.82
CA GLU A 401 27.59 -18.07 10.37
C GLU A 401 28.03 -16.75 9.70
N MET A 402 27.79 -15.61 10.35
CA MET A 402 28.33 -14.30 9.95
C MET A 402 29.85 -14.27 9.99
N ASP A 403 30.46 -14.84 11.02
CA ASP A 403 31.92 -14.94 11.14
C ASP A 403 32.49 -15.80 10.01
N ARG A 404 31.86 -16.93 9.67
CA ARG A 404 32.25 -17.77 8.51
C ARG A 404 32.13 -17.02 7.18
N LEU A 405 31.04 -16.29 6.96
CA LEU A 405 30.83 -15.52 5.72
C LEU A 405 31.79 -14.33 5.61
N SER A 406 32.11 -13.68 6.73
CA SER A 406 33.11 -12.61 6.83
C SER A 406 34.52 -13.12 6.51
N GLU A 407 34.91 -14.28 7.04
CA GLU A 407 36.19 -14.94 6.72
C GLU A 407 36.27 -15.33 5.24
N ALA A 408 35.18 -15.85 4.66
CA ALA A 408 35.12 -16.17 3.23
C ALA A 408 35.20 -14.91 2.33
N ALA A 409 34.55 -13.81 2.73
CA ALA A 409 34.62 -12.53 2.02
C ALA A 409 36.00 -11.87 2.13
N ALA A 410 36.66 -11.96 3.30
CA ALA A 410 38.02 -11.46 3.51
C ALA A 410 39.05 -12.24 2.67
N ALA A 411 38.91 -13.56 2.56
CA ALA A 411 39.73 -14.39 1.69
C ALA A 411 39.56 -14.02 0.20
N SER A 412 38.32 -13.73 -0.24
CA SER A 412 38.05 -13.29 -1.61
C SER A 412 38.58 -11.87 -1.92
N ALA A 413 38.62 -10.97 -0.93
CA ALA A 413 39.11 -9.60 -1.11
C ALA A 413 40.65 -9.53 -1.16
N ALA A 414 41.35 -10.35 -0.37
CA ALA A 414 42.81 -10.45 -0.42
C ALA A 414 43.31 -11.00 -1.77
N ASP A 415 42.55 -11.93 -2.35
CA ASP A 415 42.84 -12.55 -3.64
C ASP A 415 42.58 -11.60 -4.83
N ALA A 416 41.66 -10.64 -4.68
CA ALA A 416 41.43 -9.57 -5.67
C ALA A 416 42.56 -8.51 -5.64
N ALA A 417 43.05 -8.14 -4.45
CA ALA A 417 44.14 -7.19 -4.30
C ALA A 417 45.48 -7.75 -4.82
N LEU A 418 45.77 -9.03 -4.58
CA LEU A 418 46.97 -9.69 -5.11
C LEU A 418 46.95 -9.76 -6.65
N ARG A 419 45.77 -9.97 -7.27
CA ARG A 419 45.61 -9.93 -8.73
C ARG A 419 45.89 -8.55 -9.32
N GLU A 420 45.38 -7.49 -8.70
CA GLU A 420 45.62 -6.12 -9.19
C GLU A 420 47.11 -5.77 -9.15
N VAL A 421 47.80 -6.18 -8.07
CA VAL A 421 49.26 -6.02 -7.94
C VAL A 421 50.02 -6.86 -8.98
N LEU A 422 49.65 -8.13 -9.18
CA LEU A 422 50.30 -9.01 -10.16
C LEU A 422 50.07 -8.56 -11.61
N GLN A 423 48.86 -8.09 -11.93
CA GLN A 423 48.51 -7.58 -13.25
C GLN A 423 49.21 -6.24 -13.53
N SER A 424 49.30 -5.36 -12.53
CA SER A 424 50.05 -4.10 -12.64
C SER A 424 51.54 -4.37 -12.86
N ALA A 425 52.13 -5.28 -12.08
CA ALA A 425 53.54 -5.65 -12.23
C ALA A 425 53.83 -6.28 -13.60
N LEU A 426 52.92 -7.10 -14.13
CA LEU A 426 53.05 -7.70 -15.47
C LEU A 426 52.97 -6.63 -16.57
N ASN A 427 52.09 -5.64 -16.43
CA ASN A 427 51.95 -4.54 -17.39
C ASN A 427 53.16 -3.61 -17.39
N GLU A 428 53.69 -3.25 -16.21
CA GLU A 428 54.89 -2.42 -16.06
C GLU A 428 56.14 -3.09 -16.66
N SER A 429 56.36 -4.38 -16.38
CA SER A 429 57.47 -5.15 -16.97
C SER A 429 57.35 -5.23 -18.50
N ASN A 430 56.14 -5.41 -19.04
CA ASN A 430 55.92 -5.42 -20.49
C ASN A 430 56.19 -4.06 -21.16
N ALA A 431 55.81 -2.95 -20.52
CA ALA A 431 56.07 -1.60 -21.01
C ALA A 431 57.58 -1.28 -21.00
N ALA A 432 58.29 -1.63 -19.91
CA ALA A 432 59.73 -1.44 -19.80
C ALA A 432 60.50 -2.23 -20.87
N ARG A 433 60.08 -3.48 -21.14
CA ARG A 433 60.65 -4.33 -22.20
C ARG A 433 60.50 -3.71 -23.58
N GLN A 434 59.32 -3.17 -23.89
CA GLN A 434 59.04 -2.59 -25.20
C GLN A 434 59.87 -1.33 -25.44
N ALA A 435 60.02 -0.48 -24.41
CA ALA A 435 60.87 0.70 -24.47
C ALA A 435 62.36 0.35 -24.69
N LEU A 436 62.86 -0.71 -24.06
CA LEU A 436 64.25 -1.15 -24.24
C LEU A 436 64.52 -1.68 -25.67
N LEU A 437 63.57 -2.44 -26.24
CA LEU A 437 63.68 -2.94 -27.61
C LEU A 437 63.72 -1.78 -28.63
N GLU A 438 62.84 -0.79 -28.47
CA GLU A 438 62.82 0.40 -29.32
C GLU A 438 64.12 1.22 -29.23
N GLN A 439 64.71 1.34 -28.04
CA GLN A 439 66.00 2.02 -27.85
C GLN A 439 67.16 1.28 -28.54
N LEU A 440 67.19 -0.05 -28.45
CA LEU A 440 68.22 -0.87 -29.09
C LEU A 440 68.12 -0.82 -30.62
N GLU A 441 66.91 -0.91 -31.18
CA GLU A 441 66.67 -0.81 -32.63
C GLU A 441 67.05 0.58 -33.17
N ALA A 442 66.68 1.65 -32.46
CA ALA A 442 67.02 3.02 -32.85
C ALA A 442 68.54 3.27 -32.80
N ALA A 443 69.24 2.70 -31.82
CA ALA A 443 70.69 2.81 -31.72
C ALA A 443 71.40 2.05 -32.86
N GLU A 444 70.99 0.81 -33.16
CA GLU A 444 71.58 0.02 -34.24
C GLU A 444 71.38 0.68 -35.61
N ALA A 445 70.20 1.26 -35.86
CA ALA A 445 69.92 1.99 -37.09
C ALA A 445 70.84 3.21 -37.30
N ARG A 446 71.12 3.98 -36.23
CA ARG A 446 72.04 5.13 -36.28
C ARG A 446 73.47 4.71 -36.62
N TYR A 447 73.99 3.69 -35.93
CA TYR A 447 75.34 3.19 -36.18
C TYR A 447 75.53 2.64 -37.60
N ARG A 448 74.52 1.93 -38.14
CA ARG A 448 74.55 1.46 -39.53
C ARG A 448 74.59 2.62 -40.53
N ALA A 449 73.82 3.68 -40.30
CA ALA A 449 73.80 4.85 -41.17
C ALA A 449 75.15 5.59 -41.17
N ASP A 450 75.76 5.78 -39.99
CA ASP A 450 77.07 6.44 -39.88
C ASP A 450 78.20 5.60 -40.51
N ALA A 451 78.14 4.26 -40.39
CA ALA A 451 79.11 3.36 -41.00
C ALA A 451 79.03 3.40 -42.54
N GLN A 452 77.81 3.41 -43.09
CA GLN A 452 77.59 3.53 -44.55
C GLN A 452 78.12 4.87 -45.08
N ARG A 453 77.89 5.96 -44.35
CA ARG A 453 78.40 7.29 -44.74
C ARG A 453 79.92 7.33 -44.77
N THR A 454 80.58 6.80 -43.74
CA THR A 454 82.04 6.78 -43.65
C THR A 454 82.68 5.89 -44.72
N GLN A 455 82.04 4.76 -45.08
CA GLN A 455 82.47 3.93 -46.21
C GLN A 455 82.36 4.65 -47.56
N LEU A 456 81.33 5.47 -47.74
CA LEU A 456 81.14 6.26 -48.95
C LEU A 456 82.23 7.35 -49.07
N ASP A 457 82.54 8.02 -47.97
CA ASP A 457 83.61 9.03 -47.91
C ASP A 457 84.98 8.41 -48.20
N LEU A 458 85.25 7.21 -47.68
CA LEU A 458 86.48 6.44 -47.98
C LEU A 458 86.58 6.10 -49.48
N ALA A 459 85.51 5.59 -50.08
CA ALA A 459 85.51 5.25 -51.51
C ALA A 459 85.73 6.49 -52.40
N GLN A 460 85.23 7.66 -51.99
CA GLN A 460 85.46 8.92 -52.69
C GLN A 460 86.93 9.38 -52.57
N ALA A 461 87.53 9.25 -51.38
CA ALA A 461 88.93 9.59 -51.15
C ALA A 461 89.89 8.68 -51.95
N GLU A 462 89.61 7.37 -52.01
CA GLU A 462 90.36 6.41 -52.83
C GLU A 462 90.29 6.74 -54.32
N ALA A 463 89.10 7.08 -54.83
CA ALA A 463 88.93 7.49 -56.22
C ALA A 463 89.68 8.80 -56.55
N ALA A 464 89.69 9.76 -55.62
CA ALA A 464 90.45 11.00 -55.76
C ALA A 464 91.97 10.76 -55.74
N LEU A 465 92.45 9.83 -54.91
CA LEU A 465 93.85 9.42 -54.85
C LEU A 465 94.31 8.83 -56.18
N GLU A 466 93.51 7.93 -56.76
CA GLU A 466 93.86 7.28 -58.04
C GLU A 466 93.88 8.29 -59.19
N ALA A 467 92.92 9.23 -59.22
CA ALA A 467 92.90 10.32 -60.19
C ALA A 467 94.14 11.24 -60.07
N ALA A 468 94.53 11.59 -58.84
CA ALA A 468 95.72 12.40 -58.58
C ALA A 468 97.01 11.67 -58.99
N ARG A 469 97.07 10.35 -58.80
CA ARG A 469 98.20 9.49 -59.21
C ARG A 469 98.37 9.49 -60.72
N HIS A 470 97.30 9.23 -61.46
CA HIS A 470 97.33 9.31 -62.92
C HIS A 470 97.71 10.72 -63.42
N GLY A 471 97.24 11.77 -62.75
CA GLY A 471 97.63 13.14 -63.04
C GLY A 471 99.12 13.42 -62.82
N LEU A 472 99.72 12.84 -61.77
CA LEU A 472 101.16 12.95 -61.50
C LEU A 472 101.99 12.18 -62.53
N GLU A 473 101.59 10.94 -62.87
CA GLU A 473 102.27 10.12 -63.88
C GLU A 473 102.31 10.82 -65.25
N ALA A 474 101.20 11.47 -65.64
CA ALA A 474 101.12 12.25 -66.87
C ALA A 474 102.06 13.48 -66.85
N GLU A 475 102.14 14.21 -65.74
CA GLU A 475 103.04 15.37 -65.59
C GLU A 475 104.50 14.98 -65.51
N GLN A 476 104.84 13.87 -64.86
CA GLN A 476 106.19 13.32 -64.85
C GLN A 476 106.62 12.89 -66.26
N ALA A 477 105.74 12.24 -67.02
CA ALA A 477 106.00 11.89 -68.42
C ALA A 477 106.20 13.14 -69.30
N ALA A 478 105.39 14.19 -69.11
CA ALA A 478 105.55 15.47 -69.80
C ALA A 478 106.85 16.18 -69.42
N THR A 479 107.24 16.14 -68.14
CA THR A 479 108.50 16.70 -67.64
C THR A 479 109.70 16.01 -68.27
N THR A 480 109.69 14.67 -68.36
CA THR A 480 110.76 13.89 -69.01
C THR A 480 110.88 14.24 -70.48
N ARG A 481 109.76 14.28 -71.22
CA ARG A 481 109.75 14.69 -72.64
C ARG A 481 110.32 16.09 -72.85
N LEU A 482 109.86 17.08 -72.06
CA LEU A 482 110.37 18.46 -72.16
C LEU A 482 111.87 18.56 -71.84
N ARG A 483 112.39 17.75 -70.90
CA ARG A 483 113.84 17.69 -70.63
C ARG A 483 114.61 17.10 -71.80
N ASP A 484 114.11 16.02 -72.40
CA ASP A 484 114.73 15.38 -73.56
C ASP A 484 114.74 16.32 -74.77
N ASP A 485 113.64 17.04 -75.01
CA ASP A 485 113.53 18.05 -76.07
C ASP A 485 114.47 19.25 -75.84
N ILE A 486 114.56 19.76 -74.59
CA ILE A 486 115.52 20.82 -74.24
C ILE A 486 116.95 20.33 -74.46
N ALA A 487 117.28 19.10 -74.05
CA ALA A 487 118.62 18.51 -74.25
C ALA A 487 118.95 18.32 -75.74
N ALA A 488 117.97 17.94 -76.57
CA ALA A 488 118.12 17.85 -78.01
C ALA A 488 118.37 19.24 -78.65
N LEU A 489 117.60 20.26 -78.24
CA LEU A 489 117.80 21.65 -78.69
C LEU A 489 119.15 22.21 -78.24
N GLU A 490 119.62 21.88 -77.03
CA GLU A 490 120.97 22.23 -76.57
C GLU A 490 122.07 21.55 -77.40
N GLY A 491 121.86 20.29 -77.80
CA GLY A 491 122.73 19.57 -78.72
C GLY A 491 122.86 20.29 -80.07
N LEU A 492 121.72 20.60 -80.70
CA LEU A 492 121.64 21.37 -81.95
C LEU A 492 122.28 22.75 -81.83
N ARG A 493 122.07 23.45 -80.72
CA ARG A 493 122.71 24.74 -80.43
C ARG A 493 124.25 24.61 -80.38
N ARG A 494 124.80 23.56 -79.78
CA ARG A 494 126.25 23.32 -79.71
C ARG A 494 126.85 23.06 -81.08
N GLU A 495 126.10 22.42 -81.99
CA GLU A 495 126.50 22.20 -83.38
C GLU A 495 126.50 23.51 -84.18
N GLU A 496 125.42 24.31 -84.10
CA GLU A 496 125.30 25.62 -84.77
C GLU A 496 126.37 26.62 -84.27
N ARG A 497 126.74 26.60 -82.98
CA ARG A 497 127.82 27.46 -82.44
C ARG A 497 129.20 27.19 -83.08
N ARG A 498 129.39 26.05 -83.75
CA ARG A 498 130.64 25.69 -84.46
C ARG A 498 130.63 26.13 -85.94
N GLY A 499 129.48 26.45 -86.53
CA GLY A 499 129.35 26.93 -87.90
C GLY A 499 128.78 28.35 -87.93
N ALA A 500 129.57 29.35 -88.34
CA ALA A 500 129.17 30.75 -88.27
C ALA A 500 127.85 31.06 -89.05
N GLN A 501 126.71 31.29 -88.38
CA GLN A 501 125.57 32.17 -88.80
C GLN A 501 124.33 32.16 -87.84
N GLY A 502 123.85 33.35 -87.44
CA GLY A 502 122.45 33.80 -87.19
C GLY A 502 121.38 33.02 -86.38
N ARG A 503 121.34 31.67 -86.37
CA ARG A 503 120.21 30.89 -85.80
C ARG A 503 120.28 30.63 -84.29
N GLU A 504 121.41 30.89 -83.65
CA GLU A 504 121.60 30.65 -82.21
C GLU A 504 120.60 31.43 -81.32
N GLN A 505 120.23 32.66 -81.69
CA GLN A 505 119.27 33.47 -80.93
C GLN A 505 117.85 32.90 -80.95
N GLY A 506 117.44 32.25 -82.04
CA GLY A 506 116.13 31.58 -82.15
C GLY A 506 116.03 30.35 -81.24
N LEU A 507 117.07 29.50 -81.27
CA LEU A 507 117.17 28.32 -80.39
C LEU A 507 117.22 28.71 -78.90
N LEU A 508 117.89 29.82 -78.56
CA LEU A 508 117.90 30.36 -77.19
C LEU A 508 116.50 30.78 -76.72
N GLY A 509 115.70 31.42 -77.57
CA GLY A 509 114.32 31.79 -77.24
C GLY A 509 113.41 30.57 -77.06
N GLU A 510 113.60 29.53 -77.88
CA GLU A 510 112.84 28.28 -77.81
C GLU A 510 113.20 27.46 -76.56
N ILE A 511 114.50 27.33 -76.23
CA ILE A 511 114.97 26.72 -74.99
C ILE A 511 114.42 27.46 -73.76
N ALA A 512 114.43 28.80 -73.77
CA ALA A 512 113.90 29.60 -72.66
C ALA A 512 112.39 29.40 -72.47
N ARG A 513 111.62 29.32 -73.58
CA ARG A 513 110.19 29.01 -73.55
C ARG A 513 109.93 27.62 -73.00
N MET A 514 110.62 26.60 -73.50
CA MET A 514 110.47 25.22 -73.02
C MET A 514 110.92 25.06 -71.57
N SER A 515 111.95 25.79 -71.14
CA SER A 515 112.41 25.79 -69.75
C SER A 515 111.40 26.44 -68.80
N SER A 516 110.71 27.51 -69.25
CA SER A 516 109.60 28.10 -68.49
C SER A 516 108.40 27.14 -68.40
N GLU A 517 108.10 26.43 -69.50
CA GLU A 517 107.04 25.42 -69.53
C GLU A 517 107.39 24.19 -68.66
N LEU A 518 108.64 23.73 -68.69
CA LEU A 518 109.17 22.70 -67.81
C LEU A 518 109.04 23.10 -66.34
N GLY A 519 109.38 24.35 -65.98
CA GLY A 519 109.22 24.87 -64.62
C GLY A 519 107.76 24.86 -64.17
N ARG A 520 106.82 25.21 -65.05
CA ARG A 520 105.39 25.18 -64.76
C ARG A 520 104.86 23.75 -64.56
N VAL A 521 105.23 22.81 -65.43
CA VAL A 521 104.81 21.40 -65.32
C VAL A 521 105.44 20.74 -64.10
N ALA A 522 106.71 21.03 -63.80
CA ALA A 522 107.38 20.52 -62.60
C ALA A 522 106.77 21.07 -61.30
N ALA A 523 106.32 22.33 -61.28
CA ALA A 523 105.59 22.89 -60.15
C ALA A 523 104.23 22.20 -59.95
N GLY A 524 103.49 21.95 -61.04
CA GLY A 524 102.24 21.17 -61.00
C GLY A 524 102.44 19.75 -60.46
N ALA A 525 103.53 19.09 -60.87
CA ALA A 525 103.88 17.76 -60.37
C ALA A 525 104.16 17.76 -58.85
N ALA A 526 104.88 18.77 -58.36
CA ALA A 526 105.13 18.93 -56.92
C ALA A 526 103.85 19.20 -56.12
N GLU A 527 102.92 19.99 -56.66
CA GLU A 527 101.60 20.23 -56.05
C GLU A 527 100.75 18.95 -55.99
N ARG A 528 100.74 18.14 -57.08
CA ARG A 528 100.03 16.84 -57.09
C ARG A 528 100.66 15.81 -56.16
N GLU A 529 101.98 15.81 -56.03
CA GLU A 529 102.68 14.94 -55.09
C GLU A 529 102.35 15.29 -53.63
N ALA A 530 102.25 16.58 -53.30
CA ALA A 530 101.76 17.05 -52.00
C ALA A 530 100.29 16.66 -51.76
N LEU A 531 99.42 16.78 -52.76
CA LEU A 531 98.01 16.34 -52.68
C LEU A 531 97.89 14.82 -52.43
N LEU A 532 98.70 14.00 -53.11
CA LEU A 532 98.74 12.56 -52.88
C LEU A 532 99.16 12.19 -51.45
N GLN A 533 100.13 12.89 -50.89
CA GLN A 533 100.53 12.69 -49.49
C GLN A 533 99.38 13.05 -48.53
N SER A 534 98.66 14.14 -48.80
CA SER A 534 97.50 14.55 -48.01
C SER A 534 96.37 13.51 -48.07
N LEU A 535 95.98 13.07 -49.28
CA LEU A 535 94.91 12.09 -49.49
C LEU A 535 95.25 10.71 -48.88
N ARG A 536 96.52 10.29 -48.92
CA ARG A 536 96.95 9.07 -48.21
C ARG A 536 96.77 9.18 -46.70
N GLY A 537 97.06 10.35 -46.11
CA GLY A 537 96.80 10.60 -44.69
C GLY A 537 95.32 10.56 -44.34
N GLU A 538 94.48 11.10 -45.22
CA GLU A 538 93.01 11.10 -45.07
C GLU A 538 92.41 9.69 -45.19
N ILE A 539 92.89 8.88 -46.14
CA ILE A 539 92.47 7.47 -46.28
C ILE A 539 92.83 6.67 -45.03
N VAL A 540 94.06 6.78 -44.52
CA VAL A 540 94.48 6.07 -43.29
C VAL A 540 93.61 6.47 -42.08
N THR A 541 93.21 7.75 -41.99
CA THR A 541 92.32 8.20 -40.91
C THR A 541 90.89 7.68 -41.06
N LEU A 542 90.38 7.58 -42.29
CA LEU A 542 89.07 6.99 -42.58
C LEU A 542 89.06 5.47 -42.37
N GLU A 543 90.11 4.75 -42.79
CA GLU A 543 90.28 3.31 -42.56
C GLU A 543 90.28 2.98 -41.05
N ASN A 544 91.02 3.77 -40.26
CA ASN A 544 91.04 3.62 -38.81
C ASN A 544 89.64 3.87 -38.20
N LYS A 545 88.91 4.88 -38.66
CA LYS A 545 87.52 5.14 -38.22
C LYS A 545 86.58 3.99 -38.58
N VAL A 546 86.69 3.43 -39.78
CA VAL A 546 85.88 2.27 -40.20
C VAL A 546 86.18 1.05 -39.31
N ALA A 547 87.46 0.81 -38.99
CA ALA A 547 87.86 -0.27 -38.10
C ALA A 547 87.35 -0.07 -36.65
N GLU A 548 87.43 1.15 -36.11
CA GLU A 548 86.86 1.49 -34.80
C GLU A 548 85.34 1.30 -34.76
N MET A 549 84.61 1.73 -35.79
CA MET A 549 83.16 1.57 -35.89
C MET A 549 82.75 0.10 -36.02
N ALA A 550 83.52 -0.71 -36.77
CA ALA A 550 83.28 -2.15 -36.86
C ALA A 550 83.47 -2.86 -35.52
N SER A 551 84.50 -2.49 -34.76
CA SER A 551 84.76 -2.99 -33.41
C SER A 551 83.64 -2.59 -32.43
N ALA A 552 83.24 -1.31 -32.43
CA ALA A 552 82.16 -0.80 -31.60
C ALA A 552 80.81 -1.48 -31.91
N LEU A 553 80.52 -1.75 -33.19
CA LEU A 553 79.31 -2.43 -33.62
C LEU A 553 79.32 -3.92 -33.20
N LEU A 554 80.47 -4.57 -33.17
CA LEU A 554 80.61 -5.94 -32.67
C LEU A 554 80.38 -5.99 -31.15
N GLN A 555 81.00 -5.07 -30.39
CA GLN A 555 80.80 -4.96 -28.94
C GLN A 555 79.33 -4.69 -28.59
N ARG A 556 78.66 -3.81 -29.33
CA ARG A 556 77.23 -3.52 -29.13
C ARG A 556 76.32 -4.70 -29.48
N LYS A 557 76.70 -5.53 -30.45
CA LYS A 557 75.99 -6.79 -30.73
C LYS A 557 76.12 -7.80 -29.60
N GLU A 558 77.28 -7.87 -28.95
CA GLU A 558 77.48 -8.70 -27.75
C GLU A 558 76.68 -8.17 -26.55
N GLU A 559 76.69 -6.86 -26.31
CA GLU A 559 75.87 -6.23 -25.25
C GLU A 559 74.36 -6.44 -25.51
N ALA A 560 73.91 -6.32 -26.76
CA ALA A 560 72.54 -6.64 -27.13
C ALA A 560 72.23 -8.12 -26.89
N ALA A 561 73.12 -9.05 -27.26
CA ALA A 561 72.92 -10.48 -27.01
C ALA A 561 72.83 -10.82 -25.51
N GLN A 562 73.58 -10.12 -24.65
CA GLN A 562 73.47 -10.23 -23.19
C GLN A 562 72.12 -9.69 -22.68
N ALA A 563 71.67 -8.53 -23.17
CA ALA A 563 70.35 -7.99 -22.83
C ALA A 563 69.21 -8.91 -23.30
N TRP A 564 69.33 -9.54 -24.47
CA TRP A 564 68.38 -10.56 -24.95
C TRP A 564 68.33 -11.80 -24.05
N ALA A 565 69.45 -12.20 -23.44
CA ALA A 565 69.50 -13.30 -22.48
C ALA A 565 68.82 -12.94 -21.16
N GLU A 566 68.95 -11.69 -20.68
CA GLU A 566 68.22 -11.19 -19.51
C GLU A 566 66.70 -11.12 -19.78
N VAL A 567 66.30 -10.63 -20.95
CA VAL A 567 64.88 -10.65 -21.40
C VAL A 567 64.33 -12.08 -21.46
N ALA A 568 65.12 -13.06 -21.89
CA ALA A 568 64.71 -14.47 -21.92
C ALA A 568 64.54 -15.06 -20.50
N LEU A 569 65.32 -14.62 -19.52
CA LEU A 569 65.16 -15.00 -18.11
C LEU A 569 63.87 -14.38 -17.53
N GLU A 570 63.59 -13.13 -17.87
CA GLU A 570 62.38 -12.41 -17.46
C GLU A 570 61.12 -13.04 -18.09
N GLN A 571 61.18 -13.49 -19.34
CA GLN A 571 60.11 -14.29 -19.98
C GLN A 571 59.79 -15.57 -19.21
N ARG A 572 60.81 -16.23 -18.65
CA ARG A 572 60.61 -17.45 -17.85
C ARG A 572 59.96 -17.14 -16.52
N SER A 573 60.30 -16.01 -15.89
CA SER A 573 59.62 -15.49 -14.70
C SER A 573 58.16 -15.13 -14.99
N GLN A 574 57.88 -14.46 -16.11
CA GLN A 574 56.53 -14.13 -16.55
C GLN A 574 55.69 -15.37 -16.85
N ALA A 575 56.27 -16.41 -17.44
CA ALA A 575 55.56 -17.68 -17.67
C ALA A 575 55.16 -18.36 -16.35
N LEU A 576 56.00 -18.26 -15.31
CA LEU A 576 55.68 -18.76 -13.97
C LEU A 576 54.58 -17.93 -13.30
N LEU A 577 54.62 -16.60 -13.42
CA LEU A 577 53.57 -15.71 -12.91
C LEU A 577 52.22 -15.96 -13.60
N ARG A 578 52.23 -16.16 -14.92
CA ARG A 578 51.03 -16.51 -15.69
C ARG A 578 50.47 -17.88 -15.30
N SER A 579 51.34 -18.87 -15.11
CA SER A 579 50.94 -20.19 -14.61
C SER A 579 50.36 -20.13 -13.20
N ALA A 580 50.87 -19.26 -12.32
CA ALA A 580 50.32 -19.06 -10.99
C ALA A 580 48.94 -18.36 -11.04
N LEU A 581 48.77 -17.42 -11.97
CA LEU A 581 47.49 -16.77 -12.23
C LEU A 581 46.45 -17.78 -12.75
N ASP A 582 46.80 -18.60 -13.75
CA ASP A 582 45.91 -19.64 -14.29
C ASP A 582 45.52 -20.67 -13.22
N HIS A 583 46.43 -21.02 -12.31
CA HIS A 583 46.14 -21.91 -11.19
C HIS A 583 45.15 -21.29 -10.18
N ALA A 584 45.36 -20.02 -9.82
CA ALA A 584 44.44 -19.28 -8.97
C ALA A 584 43.05 -19.08 -9.62
N GLU A 585 42.99 -18.95 -10.95
CA GLU A 585 41.71 -18.91 -11.69
C GLU A 585 40.97 -20.26 -11.62
N ALA A 586 41.70 -21.37 -11.75
CA ALA A 586 41.14 -22.71 -11.64
C ALA A 586 40.59 -22.98 -10.23
N GLU A 587 41.33 -22.63 -9.17
CA GLU A 587 40.86 -22.76 -7.78
C GLU A 587 39.62 -21.89 -7.50
N ARG A 588 39.57 -20.68 -8.07
CA ARG A 588 38.39 -19.81 -7.96
C ARG A 588 37.18 -20.40 -8.67
N ALA A 589 37.37 -21.03 -9.83
CA ALA A 589 36.28 -21.70 -10.54
C ALA A 589 35.68 -22.84 -9.70
N THR A 590 36.52 -23.67 -9.07
CA THR A 590 36.05 -24.72 -8.15
C THR A 590 35.36 -24.16 -6.91
N LEU A 591 35.88 -23.08 -6.31
CA LEU A 591 35.24 -22.42 -5.17
C LEU A 591 33.90 -21.78 -5.55
N ARG A 592 33.82 -21.16 -6.73
CA ARG A 592 32.59 -20.60 -7.29
C ARG A 592 31.54 -21.69 -7.51
N ASP A 593 31.94 -22.84 -8.05
CA ASP A 593 31.04 -23.98 -8.24
C ASP A 593 30.59 -24.61 -6.90
N ALA A 594 31.43 -24.57 -5.87
CA ALA A 594 31.05 -24.98 -4.52
C ALA A 594 30.05 -24.00 -3.89
N VAL A 595 30.28 -22.69 -4.02
CA VAL A 595 29.35 -21.64 -3.57
C VAL A 595 28.02 -21.72 -4.31
N ASN A 596 28.03 -21.93 -5.62
CA ASN A 596 26.81 -22.08 -6.42
C ASN A 596 25.99 -23.29 -5.96
N ARG A 597 26.63 -24.44 -5.72
CA ARG A 597 25.96 -25.64 -5.19
C ARG A 597 25.34 -25.40 -3.81
N LEU A 598 26.10 -24.81 -2.89
CA LEU A 598 25.58 -24.46 -1.57
C LEU A 598 24.43 -23.45 -1.65
N THR A 599 24.50 -22.50 -2.57
CA THR A 599 23.42 -21.51 -2.83
C THR A 599 22.16 -22.19 -3.37
N GLU A 600 22.31 -23.20 -4.23
CA GLU A 600 21.20 -23.99 -4.76
C GLU A 600 20.54 -24.84 -3.66
N GLU A 601 21.34 -25.48 -2.81
CA GLU A 601 20.88 -26.24 -1.63
C GLU A 601 20.14 -25.33 -0.63
N LEU A 602 20.75 -24.21 -0.24
CA LEU A 602 20.14 -23.20 0.65
C LEU A 602 18.88 -22.60 0.03
N GLY A 603 18.88 -22.30 -1.28
CA GLY A 603 17.71 -21.80 -1.99
C GLY A 603 16.56 -22.81 -2.06
N SER A 604 16.87 -24.11 -2.11
CA SER A 604 15.86 -25.19 -2.03
C SER A 604 15.26 -25.32 -0.63
N GLN A 605 16.08 -25.17 0.42
CA GLN A 605 15.64 -25.19 1.81
C GLN A 605 14.80 -23.95 2.15
N ALA A 606 15.22 -22.77 1.67
CA ALA A 606 14.49 -21.51 1.84
C ALA A 606 13.12 -21.54 1.16
N ARG A 607 13.02 -22.09 -0.07
CA ARG A 607 11.72 -22.30 -0.74
C ARG A 607 10.82 -23.24 0.07
N ALA A 608 11.36 -24.32 0.62
CA ALA A 608 10.60 -25.22 1.48
C ALA A 608 10.13 -24.53 2.79
N MET A 609 10.94 -23.65 3.37
CA MET A 609 10.58 -22.84 4.55
C MET A 609 9.52 -21.79 4.22
N LEU A 610 9.65 -21.04 3.13
CA LEU A 610 8.66 -20.06 2.67
C LEU A 610 7.32 -20.73 2.35
N ASP A 611 7.33 -21.90 1.72
CA ASP A 611 6.11 -22.69 1.49
C ASP A 611 5.47 -23.19 2.80
N ALA A 612 6.27 -23.50 3.82
CA ALA A 612 5.76 -23.88 5.14
C ALA A 612 5.18 -22.68 5.90
N GLN A 613 5.84 -21.52 5.80
CA GLN A 613 5.46 -20.29 6.47
C GLN A 613 4.24 -19.62 5.82
N SER A 614 4.14 -19.66 4.48
CA SER A 614 2.95 -19.23 3.75
C SER A 614 1.73 -20.07 4.16
N ARG A 615 1.91 -21.39 4.33
CA ARG A 615 0.87 -22.27 4.87
C ARG A 615 0.50 -21.93 6.31
N GLN A 616 1.47 -21.59 7.16
CA GLN A 616 1.21 -21.20 8.54
C GLN A 616 0.47 -19.85 8.63
N LEU A 617 0.93 -18.82 7.92
CA LEU A 617 0.28 -17.50 7.88
C LEU A 617 -1.13 -17.57 7.29
N HIS A 618 -1.37 -18.43 6.30
CA HIS A 618 -2.71 -18.66 5.77
C HIS A 618 -3.62 -19.32 6.81
N ALA A 619 -3.11 -20.30 7.57
CA ALA A 619 -3.86 -20.95 8.65
C ALA A 619 -4.14 -19.99 9.83
N GLU A 620 -3.20 -19.11 10.17
CA GLU A 620 -3.37 -18.07 11.20
C GLU A 620 -4.39 -17.01 10.76
N TRP A 621 -4.35 -16.58 9.50
CA TRP A 621 -5.34 -15.66 8.92
C TRP A 621 -6.75 -16.28 8.89
N GLU A 622 -6.87 -17.56 8.51
CA GLU A 622 -8.14 -18.29 8.58
C GLU A 622 -8.64 -18.45 10.03
N ALA A 623 -7.74 -18.75 10.97
CA ALA A 623 -8.06 -18.83 12.40
C ALA A 623 -8.55 -17.47 12.94
N GLN A 624 -7.88 -16.37 12.58
CA GLN A 624 -8.27 -15.02 12.98
C GLN A 624 -9.62 -14.60 12.38
N GLN A 625 -9.87 -14.90 11.11
CA GLN A 625 -11.19 -14.69 10.50
C GLN A 625 -12.29 -15.51 11.19
N SER A 626 -12.00 -16.76 11.55
CA SER A 626 -12.96 -17.63 12.24
C SER A 626 -13.27 -17.13 13.66
N ALA A 627 -12.27 -16.62 14.37
CA ALA A 627 -12.43 -16.00 15.68
C ALA A 627 -13.26 -14.70 15.60
N SER A 628 -12.98 -13.81 14.65
CA SER A 628 -13.77 -12.59 14.46
C SER A 628 -15.23 -12.88 14.09
N ARG A 629 -15.50 -13.92 13.28
CA ARG A 629 -16.86 -14.40 13.00
C ARG A 629 -17.55 -14.96 14.23
N ALA A 630 -16.83 -15.72 15.07
CA ALA A 630 -17.38 -16.26 16.31
C ALA A 630 -17.78 -15.13 17.29
N THR A 631 -16.95 -14.10 17.43
CA THR A 631 -17.25 -12.92 18.27
C THR A 631 -18.48 -12.17 17.74
N ALA A 632 -18.56 -11.92 16.43
CA ALA A 632 -19.73 -11.26 15.82
C ALA A 632 -21.03 -12.07 16.00
N LEU A 633 -20.95 -13.40 15.93
CA LEU A 633 -22.10 -14.29 16.17
C LEU A 633 -22.52 -14.32 17.65
N GLN A 634 -21.57 -14.28 18.59
CA GLN A 634 -21.87 -14.15 20.02
C GLN A 634 -22.56 -12.83 20.34
N GLU A 635 -22.14 -11.74 19.72
CA GLU A 635 -22.76 -10.43 19.91
C GLU A 635 -24.19 -10.40 19.36
N GLN A 636 -24.43 -10.98 18.18
CA GLN A 636 -25.78 -11.17 17.63
C GLN A 636 -26.66 -12.09 18.49
N LEU A 637 -26.09 -13.14 19.08
CA LEU A 637 -26.80 -14.02 20.02
C LEU A 637 -27.20 -13.26 21.28
N ALA A 638 -26.29 -12.50 21.89
CA ALA A 638 -26.56 -11.69 23.07
C ALA A 638 -27.59 -10.58 22.80
N GLU A 639 -27.62 -10.02 21.59
CA GLU A 639 -28.65 -9.06 21.17
C GLU A 639 -30.01 -9.74 20.99
N ARG A 640 -30.05 -10.94 20.38
CA ARG A 640 -31.28 -11.74 20.25
C ARG A 640 -31.81 -12.24 21.59
N GLU A 641 -30.96 -12.62 22.52
CA GLU A 641 -31.35 -13.02 23.87
C GLU A 641 -31.98 -11.84 24.64
N ARG A 642 -31.38 -10.64 24.54
CA ARG A 642 -31.98 -9.42 25.09
C ARG A 642 -33.33 -9.08 24.46
N ALA A 643 -33.46 -9.28 23.15
CA ALA A 643 -34.73 -9.11 22.45
C ALA A 643 -35.78 -10.16 22.91
N LEU A 644 -35.38 -11.41 23.12
CA LEU A 644 -36.27 -12.48 23.63
C LEU A 644 -36.74 -12.22 25.06
N VAL A 645 -35.86 -11.71 25.94
CA VAL A 645 -36.25 -11.29 27.30
C VAL A 645 -37.28 -10.17 27.24
N THR A 646 -37.07 -9.19 26.35
CA THR A 646 -38.01 -8.07 26.15
C THR A 646 -39.36 -8.57 25.60
N LEU A 647 -39.34 -9.46 24.60
CA LEU A 647 -40.55 -10.02 24.00
C LEU A 647 -41.32 -10.91 25.00
N SER A 648 -40.60 -11.70 25.80
CA SER A 648 -41.17 -12.52 26.89
C SER A 648 -41.86 -11.64 27.92
N GLY A 649 -41.26 -10.51 28.29
CA GLY A 649 -41.90 -9.48 29.13
C GLY A 649 -43.19 -8.94 28.51
N GLN A 650 -43.18 -8.60 27.21
CA GLN A 650 -44.37 -8.13 26.49
C GLN A 650 -45.48 -9.18 26.40
N VAL A 651 -45.14 -10.46 26.22
CA VAL A 651 -46.08 -11.59 26.20
C VAL A 651 -46.68 -11.81 27.59
N SER A 652 -45.87 -11.73 28.66
CA SER A 652 -46.36 -11.80 30.03
C SER A 652 -47.36 -10.68 30.34
N ASP A 653 -47.02 -9.44 29.94
CA ASP A 653 -47.89 -8.27 30.06
C ASP A 653 -49.18 -8.41 29.24
N ALA A 654 -49.09 -8.94 28.02
CA ALA A 654 -50.26 -9.24 27.19
C ALA A 654 -51.14 -10.32 27.81
N GLY A 655 -50.55 -11.36 28.40
CA GLY A 655 -51.25 -12.39 29.16
C GLY A 655 -51.95 -11.83 30.40
N ALA A 656 -51.31 -10.93 31.14
CA ALA A 656 -51.92 -10.23 32.27
C ALA A 656 -53.10 -9.35 31.84
N ARG A 657 -52.99 -8.66 30.70
CA ARG A 657 -54.10 -7.90 30.09
C ARG A 657 -55.24 -8.81 29.63
N ALA A 658 -54.94 -9.94 28.98
CA ALA A 658 -55.94 -10.91 28.55
C ALA A 658 -56.71 -11.50 29.74
N ALA A 659 -56.01 -11.90 30.81
CA ALA A 659 -56.63 -12.38 32.05
C ALA A 659 -57.45 -11.31 32.77
N ARG A 660 -57.13 -10.03 32.57
CA ARG A 660 -57.97 -8.92 33.04
C ARG A 660 -59.24 -8.80 32.19
N TYR A 661 -59.13 -8.84 30.86
CA TYR A 661 -60.28 -8.80 29.97
C TYR A 661 -61.21 -10.00 30.16
N GLU A 662 -60.69 -11.21 30.39
CA GLU A 662 -61.53 -12.38 30.72
C GLU A 662 -62.34 -12.18 32.00
N ARG A 663 -61.74 -11.56 33.04
CA ARG A 663 -62.44 -11.22 34.28
C ARG A 663 -63.50 -10.13 34.07
N GLU A 664 -63.19 -9.11 33.28
CA GLU A 664 -64.16 -8.07 32.91
C GLU A 664 -65.30 -8.62 32.05
N MET A 665 -65.00 -9.54 31.12
CA MET A 665 -66.00 -10.18 30.26
C MET A 665 -66.88 -11.15 31.05
N ALA A 666 -66.33 -11.88 32.02
CA ALA A 666 -67.10 -12.69 32.95
C ALA A 666 -68.04 -11.85 33.82
N SER A 667 -67.59 -10.67 34.28
CA SER A 667 -68.46 -9.76 35.04
C SER A 667 -69.57 -9.16 34.17
N LEU A 668 -69.28 -8.83 32.90
CA LEU A 668 -70.27 -8.35 31.93
C LEU A 668 -71.32 -9.42 31.59
N VAL A 669 -70.91 -10.69 31.43
CA VAL A 669 -71.86 -11.81 31.22
C VAL A 669 -72.75 -12.00 32.45
N GLN A 670 -72.19 -11.89 33.65
CA GLN A 670 -72.96 -11.98 34.90
C GLN A 670 -73.94 -10.80 35.04
N LEU A 671 -73.53 -9.59 34.66
CA LEU A 671 -74.38 -8.41 34.65
C LEU A 671 -75.51 -8.55 33.61
N GLN A 672 -75.22 -9.10 32.44
CA GLN A 672 -76.22 -9.39 31.41
C GLN A 672 -77.27 -10.38 31.91
N GLN A 673 -76.84 -11.49 32.56
CA GLN A 673 -77.77 -12.45 33.16
C GLN A 673 -78.65 -11.82 34.24
N GLN A 674 -78.09 -10.96 35.09
CA GLN A 674 -78.87 -10.22 36.08
C GLN A 674 -79.90 -9.28 35.43
N LEU A 675 -79.51 -8.61 34.33
CA LEU A 675 -80.41 -7.72 33.59
C LEU A 675 -81.54 -8.50 32.91
N GLU A 676 -81.24 -9.66 32.32
CA GLU A 676 -82.24 -10.57 31.73
C GLU A 676 -83.21 -11.10 32.77
N GLN A 677 -82.71 -11.53 33.95
CA GLN A 677 -83.56 -11.96 35.06
C GLN A 677 -84.47 -10.84 35.55
N HIS A 678 -83.95 -9.62 35.66
CA HIS A 678 -84.73 -8.47 36.09
C HIS A 678 -85.76 -8.04 35.05
N MET A 679 -85.41 -8.09 33.76
CA MET A 679 -86.34 -7.82 32.68
C MET A 679 -87.46 -8.87 32.63
N GLN A 680 -87.13 -10.14 32.82
CA GLN A 680 -88.10 -11.22 32.88
C GLN A 680 -89.05 -11.05 34.08
N SER A 681 -88.53 -10.72 35.27
CA SER A 681 -89.38 -10.45 36.44
C SER A 681 -90.32 -9.27 36.22
N THR A 682 -89.85 -8.24 35.50
CA THR A 682 -90.64 -7.05 35.19
C THR A 682 -91.74 -7.37 34.18
N ILE A 683 -91.43 -8.18 33.16
CA ILE A 683 -92.43 -8.68 32.19
C ILE A 683 -93.50 -9.52 32.90
N ASP A 684 -93.10 -10.38 33.83
CA ASP A 684 -94.05 -11.22 34.57
C ASP A 684 -94.93 -10.39 35.51
N ALA A 685 -94.40 -9.33 36.14
CA ALA A 685 -95.18 -8.38 36.93
C ALA A 685 -96.21 -7.61 36.08
N VAL A 686 -95.82 -7.12 34.90
CA VAL A 686 -96.73 -6.43 33.97
C VAL A 686 -97.83 -7.37 33.47
N ARG A 687 -97.49 -8.64 33.20
CA ARG A 687 -98.49 -9.66 32.81
C ARG A 687 -99.48 -9.95 33.93
N ALA A 688 -99.03 -9.97 35.19
CA ALA A 688 -99.91 -10.16 36.34
C ALA A 688 -100.91 -8.99 36.50
N GLU A 689 -100.44 -7.73 36.40
CA GLU A 689 -101.32 -6.56 36.41
C GLU A 689 -102.33 -6.57 35.25
N GLN A 690 -101.89 -6.96 34.04
CA GLN A 690 -102.80 -7.05 32.89
C GLN A 690 -103.86 -8.16 33.06
N ALA A 691 -103.51 -9.28 33.70
CA ALA A 691 -104.47 -10.34 34.00
C ALA A 691 -105.52 -9.87 35.04
N GLU A 692 -105.09 -9.12 36.05
CA GLU A 692 -105.98 -8.54 37.07
C GLU A 692 -106.94 -7.51 36.44
N ALA A 693 -106.43 -6.65 35.55
CA ALA A 693 -107.26 -5.68 34.81
C ALA A 693 -108.28 -6.36 33.86
N ALA A 694 -107.91 -7.48 33.23
CA ALA A 694 -108.82 -8.26 32.39
C ALA A 694 -109.96 -8.88 33.21
N GLN A 695 -109.68 -9.33 34.43
CA GLN A 695 -110.69 -9.91 35.32
C GLN A 695 -111.74 -8.87 35.76
N VAL A 696 -111.30 -7.64 36.09
CA VAL A 696 -112.20 -6.52 36.42
C VAL A 696 -113.11 -6.14 35.24
N GLN A 697 -112.61 -6.22 34.00
CA GLN A 697 -113.44 -5.93 32.82
C GLN A 697 -114.51 -6.98 32.55
N VAL A 698 -114.25 -8.26 32.85
CA VAL A 698 -115.23 -9.35 32.70
C VAL A 698 -116.36 -9.19 33.71
N GLU A 699 -116.06 -8.86 34.96
CA GLU A 699 -117.08 -8.61 36.00
C GLU A 699 -117.96 -7.39 35.66
N ALA A 700 -117.37 -6.31 35.14
CA ALA A 700 -118.12 -5.13 34.71
C ALA A 700 -119.04 -5.41 33.50
N ALA A 701 -118.69 -6.36 32.64
CA ALA A 701 -119.52 -6.76 31.50
C ALA A 701 -120.74 -7.60 31.93
N GLN A 702 -120.60 -8.45 32.96
CA GLN A 702 -121.70 -9.24 33.50
C GLN A 702 -122.79 -8.37 34.15
N VAL A 703 -122.39 -7.37 34.95
CA VAL A 703 -123.34 -6.43 35.59
C VAL A 703 -124.14 -5.61 34.56
N ARG A 704 -123.53 -5.26 33.42
CA ARG A 704 -124.24 -4.53 32.34
C ARG A 704 -125.22 -5.41 31.55
N ALA A 705 -124.97 -6.71 31.45
CA ALA A 705 -125.84 -7.63 30.73
C ALA A 705 -127.14 -7.91 31.49
N GLU A 706 -127.09 -7.99 32.83
CA GLU A 706 -128.27 -8.20 33.67
C GLU A 706 -129.21 -6.98 33.68
N ALA A 707 -128.67 -5.76 33.73
CA ALA A 707 -129.46 -4.53 33.69
C ALA A 707 -130.17 -4.28 32.34
N ALA A 708 -129.65 -4.84 31.24
CA ALA A 708 -130.25 -4.69 29.91
C ALA A 708 -131.46 -5.62 29.69
N LEU A 709 -131.57 -6.71 30.45
CA LEU A 709 -132.68 -7.67 30.32
C LEU A 709 -133.98 -7.16 30.97
N GLU A 710 -133.90 -6.44 32.09
CA GLU A 710 -135.10 -5.86 32.76
C GLU A 710 -135.76 -4.72 31.95
N GLN A 711 -134.99 -3.96 31.16
CA GLN A 711 -135.54 -2.87 30.34
C GLN A 711 -136.32 -3.36 29.12
N VAL A 712 -136.06 -4.56 28.61
CA VAL A 712 -136.73 -5.10 27.42
C VAL A 712 -138.14 -5.61 27.74
N GLU A 713 -138.38 -6.16 28.94
CA GLU A 713 -139.72 -6.60 29.36
C GLU A 713 -140.70 -5.44 29.55
N ALA A 714 -140.24 -4.29 30.08
CA ALA A 714 -141.09 -3.12 30.31
C ALA A 714 -141.65 -2.50 29.02
N VAL A 715 -140.86 -2.48 27.94
CA VAL A 715 -141.26 -1.90 26.64
C VAL A 715 -142.28 -2.79 25.91
N GLN A 716 -142.20 -4.12 26.07
CA GLN A 716 -143.14 -5.05 25.43
C GLN A 716 -144.57 -4.93 25.98
N VAL A 717 -144.72 -4.68 27.29
CA VAL A 717 -146.02 -4.51 27.93
C VAL A 717 -146.72 -3.23 27.46
N GLN A 718 -145.99 -2.13 27.30
CA GLN A 718 -146.52 -0.85 26.79
C GLN A 718 -146.92 -0.93 25.31
N ALA A 719 -146.12 -1.58 24.47
CA ALA A 719 -146.42 -1.75 23.04
C ALA A 719 -147.71 -2.56 22.80
N LYS A 720 -147.96 -3.57 23.65
CA LYS A 720 -149.18 -4.38 23.57
C LYS A 720 -150.43 -3.57 23.87
N TRP A 721 -150.42 -2.76 24.93
CA TRP A 721 -151.57 -1.94 25.30
C TRP A 721 -151.97 -0.92 24.22
N LEU A 722 -150.98 -0.24 23.60
CA LEU A 722 -151.23 0.69 22.49
C LEU A 722 -151.93 0.01 21.31
N THR A 723 -151.53 -1.24 21.01
CA THR A 723 -152.13 -2.03 19.94
C THR A 723 -153.60 -2.36 20.25
N ASP A 724 -153.89 -2.74 21.48
CA ASP A 724 -155.25 -3.01 21.95
C ASP A 724 -156.12 -1.73 21.94
N PHE A 725 -155.55 -0.57 22.28
CA PHE A 725 -156.28 0.71 22.29
C PHE A 725 -156.71 1.15 20.88
N VAL A 726 -155.83 1.00 19.88
CA VAL A 726 -156.15 1.29 18.48
C VAL A 726 -157.30 0.40 17.98
N THR A 727 -157.29 -0.88 18.33
CA THR A 727 -158.37 -1.81 17.94
C THR A 727 -159.68 -1.50 18.67
N PHE A 728 -159.63 -1.10 19.94
CA PHE A 728 -160.79 -0.61 20.70
C PHE A 728 -161.47 0.56 19.99
N ASN A 729 -160.70 1.59 19.61
CA ASN A 729 -161.22 2.79 18.95
C ASN A 729 -161.81 2.50 17.57
N ARG A 730 -161.19 1.63 16.76
CA ARG A 730 -161.69 1.25 15.43
C ARG A 730 -163.04 0.52 15.47
N ARG A 731 -163.34 -0.20 16.56
CA ARG A 731 -164.58 -0.98 16.71
C ARG A 731 -165.75 -0.18 17.27
N LEU A 732 -165.59 1.12 17.51
CA LEU A 732 -166.69 1.99 17.89
C LEU A 732 -167.67 2.15 16.70
N PRO A 733 -168.98 1.85 16.88
CA PRO A 733 -169.95 2.02 15.82
C PRO A 733 -169.98 3.46 15.33
N ARG A 734 -170.03 3.67 14.01
CA ARG A 734 -170.01 5.03 13.42
C ARG A 734 -171.12 5.94 13.94
N TRP A 735 -172.28 5.39 14.30
CA TRP A 735 -173.39 6.17 14.86
C TRP A 735 -173.04 6.85 16.19
N ILE A 736 -172.05 6.36 16.95
CA ILE A 736 -171.67 6.94 18.24
C ILE A 736 -171.20 8.39 18.08
N TRP A 737 -170.66 8.74 16.91
CA TRP A 737 -170.19 10.08 16.58
C TRP A 737 -171.33 11.07 16.26
N LEU A 738 -172.55 10.57 16.03
CA LEU A 738 -173.75 11.39 15.78
C LEU A 738 -174.52 11.74 17.09
N VAL A 739 -174.10 11.19 18.23
CA VAL A 739 -174.73 11.43 19.55
C VAL A 739 -174.05 12.63 20.24
N PRO A 740 -174.79 13.48 20.99
CA PRO A 740 -174.21 14.59 21.72
C PRO A 740 -173.05 14.17 22.64
N LEU A 741 -172.00 15.00 22.66
CA LEU A 741 -170.68 14.71 23.26
C LEU A 741 -170.75 14.15 24.69
N GLY A 742 -171.61 14.70 25.56
CA GLY A 742 -171.73 14.23 26.94
C GLY A 742 -172.23 12.79 27.06
N MET A 743 -173.21 12.41 26.25
CA MET A 743 -173.76 11.05 26.24
C MET A 743 -172.80 10.08 25.55
N ARG A 744 -172.12 10.54 24.50
CA ARG A 744 -171.08 9.80 23.80
C ARG A 744 -169.90 9.44 24.72
N ARG A 745 -169.37 10.40 25.48
CA ARG A 745 -168.31 10.15 26.47
C ARG A 745 -168.74 9.09 27.48
N ARG A 746 -169.97 9.16 27.97
CA ARG A 746 -170.52 8.18 28.92
C ARG A 746 -170.62 6.76 28.33
N LEU A 747 -171.00 6.64 27.05
CA LEU A 747 -171.06 5.36 26.34
C LEU A 747 -169.68 4.78 26.04
N ILE A 748 -168.71 5.61 25.63
CA ILE A 748 -167.32 5.19 25.39
C ILE A 748 -166.69 4.73 26.70
N ARG A 749 -166.84 5.51 27.78
CA ARG A 749 -166.37 5.15 29.13
C ARG A 749 -166.96 3.83 29.61
N ALA A 750 -168.28 3.67 29.54
CA ALA A 750 -168.93 2.42 29.95
C ALA A 750 -168.49 1.21 29.12
N ARG A 751 -168.09 1.42 27.85
CA ARG A 751 -167.52 0.35 27.02
C ARG A 751 -166.08 0.05 27.40
N ALA A 752 -165.26 1.08 27.63
CA ALA A 752 -163.85 0.94 28.02
C ALA A 752 -163.70 0.19 29.35
N GLU A 753 -164.53 0.51 30.35
CA GLU A 753 -164.59 -0.23 31.62
C GLU A 753 -165.01 -1.70 31.39
N ARG A 754 -166.04 -1.96 30.56
CA ARG A 754 -166.48 -3.35 30.26
C ARG A 754 -165.45 -4.17 29.51
N THR A 755 -164.67 -3.55 28.62
CA THR A 755 -163.63 -4.25 27.85
C THR A 755 -162.31 -4.33 28.59
N GLY A 756 -162.23 -3.83 29.84
CA GLY A 756 -161.01 -3.81 30.65
C GLY A 756 -159.89 -2.97 30.05
N MET A 757 -160.23 -1.97 29.22
CA MET A 757 -159.25 -1.14 28.52
C MET A 757 -158.51 -0.21 29.49
N ILE A 758 -159.23 0.29 30.48
CA ILE A 758 -158.71 1.03 31.62
C ILE A 758 -159.67 0.86 32.80
N ASP A 759 -159.15 0.76 34.01
CA ASP A 759 -159.97 0.88 35.21
C ASP A 759 -159.98 2.33 35.64
N TYR A 760 -161.04 3.05 35.25
CA TYR A 760 -161.17 4.47 35.60
C TYR A 760 -161.09 4.72 37.10
N SER A 761 -161.64 3.82 37.93
CA SER A 761 -161.67 4.02 39.38
C SER A 761 -160.31 3.84 40.02
N ALA A 762 -159.55 2.81 39.61
CA ALA A 762 -158.18 2.58 40.06
C ALA A 762 -157.23 3.65 39.50
N TYR A 763 -157.39 4.04 38.23
CA TYR A 763 -156.53 5.01 37.58
C TYR A 763 -156.62 6.38 38.23
N TYR A 764 -157.83 6.86 38.53
CA TYR A 764 -158.00 8.14 39.23
C TYR A 764 -157.55 8.09 40.69
N ALA A 765 -157.62 6.93 41.34
CA ALA A 765 -157.09 6.77 42.70
C ALA A 765 -155.56 6.84 42.72
N ALA A 766 -154.89 6.20 41.75
CA ALA A 766 -153.43 6.25 41.59
C ALA A 766 -152.94 7.60 41.04
N ASN A 767 -153.78 8.31 40.27
CA ASN A 767 -153.47 9.58 39.62
C ASN A 767 -154.52 10.65 39.98
N PRO A 768 -154.50 11.17 41.23
CA PRO A 768 -155.47 12.15 41.70
C PRO A 768 -155.41 13.48 40.93
N ASP A 769 -154.25 13.80 40.37
CA ASP A 769 -154.00 14.96 39.51
C ASP A 769 -154.91 14.94 38.27
N VAL A 770 -155.03 13.80 37.60
CA VAL A 770 -155.88 13.62 36.40
C VAL A 770 -157.37 13.75 36.77
N ALA A 771 -157.75 13.20 37.92
CA ALA A 771 -159.11 13.28 38.43
C ALA A 771 -159.51 14.73 38.77
N GLN A 772 -158.63 15.49 39.45
CA GLN A 772 -158.85 16.88 39.80
C GLN A 772 -158.89 17.80 38.57
N ALA A 773 -158.08 17.51 37.54
CA ALA A 773 -158.08 18.24 36.28
C ALA A 773 -159.34 17.98 35.43
N GLY A 774 -160.17 16.99 35.79
CA GLY A 774 -161.38 16.62 35.05
C GLY A 774 -161.13 15.94 33.71
N TRP A 775 -159.92 15.42 33.48
CA TRP A 775 -159.57 14.69 32.25
C TRP A 775 -160.15 13.28 32.27
N ASP A 776 -160.54 12.77 31.09
CA ASP A 776 -160.97 11.37 30.95
C ASP A 776 -159.76 10.43 31.08
N ALA A 777 -159.84 9.44 31.98
CA ALA A 777 -158.69 8.58 32.31
C ALA A 777 -158.14 7.84 31.09
N LEU A 778 -159.02 7.34 30.22
CA LEU A 778 -158.59 6.60 29.02
C LEU A 778 -157.83 7.50 28.06
N ASP A 779 -158.36 8.71 27.82
CA ASP A 779 -157.70 9.67 26.92
C ASP A 779 -156.38 10.16 27.53
N HIS A 780 -156.34 10.44 28.83
CA HIS A 780 -155.10 10.86 29.49
C HIS A 780 -154.05 9.75 29.46
N TYR A 781 -154.42 8.50 29.78
CA TYR A 781 -153.47 7.40 29.79
C TYR A 781 -152.90 7.15 28.40
N ALA A 782 -153.76 7.15 27.36
CA ALA A 782 -153.33 6.94 25.99
C ALA A 782 -152.35 8.01 25.45
N HIS A 783 -152.53 9.27 25.84
CA HIS A 783 -151.74 10.38 25.29
C HIS A 783 -150.52 10.73 26.14
N HIS A 784 -150.60 10.53 27.45
CA HIS A 784 -149.56 10.97 28.39
C HIS A 784 -149.16 9.85 29.34
N GLY A 785 -150.13 9.20 29.98
CA GLY A 785 -149.84 8.26 31.07
C GLY A 785 -148.96 7.07 30.67
N ILE A 786 -149.10 6.54 29.46
CA ILE A 786 -148.27 5.42 28.99
C ILE A 786 -146.80 5.80 28.77
N PHE A 787 -146.54 7.04 28.31
CA PHE A 787 -145.18 7.54 28.11
C PHE A 787 -144.53 8.01 29.40
N GLU A 788 -145.35 8.36 30.40
CA GLU A 788 -144.93 8.69 31.76
C GLU A 788 -144.73 7.45 32.64
N GLY A 789 -144.99 6.24 32.12
CA GLY A 789 -144.83 4.99 32.87
C GLY A 789 -145.90 4.74 33.93
N ARG A 790 -147.06 5.40 33.85
CA ARG A 790 -148.18 5.18 34.77
C ARG A 790 -148.85 3.82 34.48
N THR A 791 -149.50 3.23 35.48
CA THR A 791 -150.28 1.99 35.35
C THR A 791 -151.76 2.30 35.14
N TRP A 792 -152.46 1.50 34.33
CA TRP A 792 -153.81 1.77 33.79
C TRP A 792 -154.90 0.82 34.30
#